data_AF-A0A7S3WYK1-F1
#
_entry.id   AF-A0A7S3WYK1-F1
#
_cell.length_a   1.000
_cell.length_b   1.000
_cell.length_c   1.000
_cell.angle_alpha   90.00
_cell.angle_beta   90.00
_cell.angle_gamma   90.00
#
_symmetry.space_group_name_H-M   'P 1'
#
loop_
_entity.id
_entity.type
_entity.pdbx_description
1 polymer ?
#
loop_
_entity_poly.entity_id
_entity_poly.type
_entity_poly.pdbx_seq_one_letter_code
_entity_poly.pdbx_strand_id
1 'polypeptide(L)'
;VPSDAKATALPREEVESELSFAGFVAFACKTRADSPMVVGALIDSAHQVFMITGDAPLTALHVAREVHICSPDKPALLLVANADGKGAEWVNATGASAETVAPFSAAEMHALSQRYELMATDASIEAAAETDDAVWAHLHDLRVFARMSPPGKAKVIRMLQERNGHKVIMCGDGGNDCGALKQADVGLALLSGYGDTNTRGETAEDGPAPESSTAPKEAKSEEALNMQASELARKAAESNRIQSQLLKAKQAELQAKQQEWIREEVAAAEARGEVLGVMGHMKIMRSTLGRVHREMMEERRRLQAVHGNVFDKKASIEKLAAEMGEAQSDLPMVRPGDASVAAPFTSRSPSVRNIVDLIRQGRCTLLSALQQQQIMMLESLISAYVLSSLSLEGSRASERQMIASSWLLMIAQLAFSYASPIQKMHPQRPLRSLFHPAIFVSMFGQAALHLFAMRTAVEMAREEMGPEKLQEVVEFFKRERLRELKEEAQAAAAEEGDYMAQAMALWTTPFMPNLLNTCVFLVETSQCIGVLLVNYKGRPWMKGISENHPLFLSVFACVAGCAVCAWGAFPQLNALIHLEPFPNDEFRWKVMSLVGISILGTFLWDRLCVAIFAPKIFRAMLDEALASKPSDALPALFSLGKVLVVLLILGTGNILLIGGAFYMYKKYQGQTAQQLGGA
;
A
#
# COMPACT_ATOMS: atom_id res chain seq x y z
N VAL A 1 -55.69 -17.93 -28.91
CA VAL A 1 -54.86 -17.04 -29.75
C VAL A 1 -55.26 -17.26 -31.20
N PRO A 2 -55.83 -16.26 -31.90
CA PRO A 2 -56.12 -16.40 -33.32
C PRO A 2 -54.79 -16.51 -34.10
N SER A 3 -54.77 -17.28 -35.18
CA SER A 3 -53.59 -17.44 -36.04
C SER A 3 -53.07 -16.10 -36.56
N ASP A 4 -51.76 -15.88 -36.49
CA ASP A 4 -51.03 -14.63 -36.83
C ASP A 4 -51.44 -13.96 -38.15
N ALA A 5 -51.95 -14.73 -39.12
CA ALA A 5 -52.39 -14.21 -40.42
C ALA A 5 -53.60 -13.26 -40.38
N LYS A 6 -54.38 -13.21 -39.29
CA LYS A 6 -55.54 -12.28 -39.15
C LYS A 6 -55.21 -11.00 -38.38
N ALA A 7 -54.12 -10.96 -37.62
CA ALA A 7 -53.78 -9.79 -36.79
C ALA A 7 -53.25 -8.61 -37.62
N THR A 8 -52.60 -8.90 -38.76
CA THR A 8 -52.04 -7.90 -39.68
C THR A 8 -53.07 -7.19 -40.56
N ALA A 9 -54.35 -7.58 -40.52
CA ALA A 9 -55.41 -7.02 -41.36
C ALA A 9 -56.37 -6.07 -40.61
N LEU A 10 -56.21 -5.89 -39.29
CA LEU A 10 -57.08 -5.04 -38.47
C LEU A 10 -56.55 -3.60 -38.40
N PRO A 11 -57.42 -2.58 -38.43
CA PRO A 11 -57.04 -1.20 -38.16
C PRO A 11 -56.45 -1.05 -36.74
N ARG A 12 -55.38 -0.25 -36.60
CA ARG A 12 -54.70 0.00 -35.30
C ARG A 12 -55.66 0.44 -34.20
N GLU A 13 -56.66 1.24 -34.55
CA GLU A 13 -57.67 1.78 -33.63
C GLU A 13 -58.53 0.68 -32.98
N GLU A 14 -58.83 -0.41 -33.71
CA GLU A 14 -59.54 -1.55 -33.13
C GLU A 14 -58.65 -2.34 -32.16
N VAL A 15 -57.36 -2.50 -32.50
CA VAL A 15 -56.40 -3.27 -31.68
C VAL A 15 -56.02 -2.54 -30.39
N GLU A 16 -56.01 -1.20 -30.39
CA GLU A 16 -55.69 -0.37 -29.22
C GLU A 16 -56.94 -0.01 -28.36
N SER A 17 -58.12 -0.56 -28.68
CA SER A 17 -59.38 -0.33 -27.95
C SER A 17 -59.69 -1.42 -26.92
N GLU A 18 -60.41 -1.07 -25.85
CA GLU A 18 -60.90 -2.00 -24.81
C GLU A 18 -59.83 -2.93 -24.18
N LEU A 19 -58.57 -2.47 -24.11
CA LEU A 19 -57.48 -3.24 -23.53
C LEU A 19 -57.71 -3.53 -22.04
N SER A 20 -57.41 -4.76 -21.63
CA SER A 20 -57.39 -5.14 -20.22
C SER A 20 -56.04 -4.79 -19.60
N PHE A 21 -56.06 -3.99 -18.53
CA PHE A 21 -54.85 -3.63 -17.80
C PHE A 21 -54.21 -4.86 -17.16
N ALA A 22 -53.00 -5.21 -17.58
CA ALA A 22 -52.27 -6.37 -17.05
C ALA A 22 -51.45 -6.03 -15.79
N GLY A 23 -50.87 -4.83 -15.71
CA GLY A 23 -49.97 -4.44 -14.63
C GLY A 23 -48.89 -3.45 -15.08
N PHE A 24 -48.04 -3.07 -14.13
CA PHE A 24 -46.83 -2.26 -14.39
C PHE A 24 -45.58 -3.13 -14.42
N VAL A 25 -44.61 -2.74 -15.23
CA VAL A 25 -43.23 -3.26 -15.18
C VAL A 25 -42.32 -2.10 -14.80
N ALA A 26 -41.62 -2.23 -13.67
CA ALA A 26 -40.68 -1.22 -13.18
C ALA A 26 -39.26 -1.74 -13.28
N PHE A 27 -38.36 -0.92 -13.80
CA PHE A 27 -36.94 -1.21 -13.91
C PHE A 27 -36.16 -0.30 -12.94
N ALA A 28 -35.23 -0.87 -12.20
CA ALA A 28 -34.38 -0.14 -11.27
C ALA A 28 -32.91 -0.53 -11.47
N CYS A 29 -32.03 0.47 -11.57
CA CYS A 29 -30.59 0.27 -11.52
C CYS A 29 -30.18 0.13 -10.05
N LYS A 30 -29.78 -1.08 -9.65
CA LYS A 30 -29.45 -1.37 -8.25
C LYS A 30 -28.08 -0.82 -7.88
N THR A 31 -27.93 -0.38 -6.63
CA THR A 31 -26.64 0.03 -6.10
C THR A 31 -25.74 -1.18 -5.82
N ARG A 32 -24.42 -0.94 -5.80
CA ARG A 32 -23.47 -1.97 -5.39
C ARG A 32 -23.60 -2.26 -3.89
N ALA A 33 -23.51 -3.52 -3.52
CA ALA A 33 -23.78 -3.98 -2.15
C ALA A 33 -22.82 -3.40 -1.10
N ASP A 34 -21.59 -3.06 -1.51
CA ASP A 34 -20.52 -2.51 -0.67
C ASP A 34 -20.48 -0.99 -0.61
N SER A 35 -21.16 -0.28 -1.53
CA SER A 35 -21.17 1.18 -1.58
C SER A 35 -21.56 1.86 -0.26
N PRO A 36 -22.64 1.46 0.45
CA PRO A 36 -23.00 2.11 1.71
C PRO A 36 -21.92 1.98 2.79
N MET A 37 -21.24 0.83 2.87
CA MET A 37 -20.15 0.62 3.83
C MET A 37 -18.91 1.43 3.48
N VAL A 38 -18.59 1.55 2.19
CA VAL A 38 -17.46 2.36 1.72
C VAL A 38 -17.69 3.85 2.00
N VAL A 39 -18.89 4.36 1.70
CA VAL A 39 -19.26 5.76 2.00
C VAL A 39 -19.20 6.00 3.52
N GLY A 40 -19.75 5.10 4.32
CA GLY A 40 -19.65 5.16 5.79
C GLY A 40 -18.20 5.24 6.27
N ALA A 41 -17.30 4.40 5.74
CA ALA A 41 -15.90 4.37 6.12
C ALA A 41 -15.17 5.70 5.78
N LEU A 42 -15.55 6.35 4.67
CA LEU A 42 -15.01 7.65 4.28
C LEU A 42 -15.48 8.76 5.23
N ILE A 43 -16.78 8.78 5.56
CA ILE A 43 -17.38 9.74 6.50
C ILE A 43 -16.79 9.56 7.91
N ASP A 44 -16.70 8.33 8.40
CA ASP A 44 -16.08 7.98 9.69
C ASP A 44 -14.61 8.45 9.78
N SER A 45 -13.93 8.53 8.64
CA SER A 45 -12.54 9.00 8.49
C SER A 45 -12.42 10.52 8.25
N ALA A 46 -13.49 11.28 8.50
CA ALA A 46 -13.59 12.73 8.32
C ALA A 46 -13.32 13.20 6.87
N HIS A 47 -13.84 12.45 5.89
CA HIS A 47 -13.98 12.91 4.51
C HIS A 47 -15.42 13.35 4.24
N GLN A 48 -15.57 14.36 3.39
CA GLN A 48 -16.87 14.72 2.83
C GLN A 48 -17.05 13.95 1.51
N VAL A 49 -18.23 13.36 1.34
CA VAL A 49 -18.57 12.58 0.16
C VAL A 49 -19.69 13.31 -0.57
N PHE A 50 -19.53 13.46 -1.89
CA PHE A 50 -20.49 14.14 -2.76
C PHE A 50 -20.89 13.20 -3.89
N MET A 51 -22.12 13.34 -4.38
CA MET A 51 -22.56 12.70 -5.61
C MET A 51 -22.57 13.72 -6.75
N ILE A 52 -21.90 13.42 -7.86
CA ILE A 52 -21.93 14.23 -9.08
C ILE A 52 -22.38 13.35 -10.24
N THR A 53 -23.62 13.54 -10.71
CA THR A 53 -24.27 12.67 -11.70
C THR A 53 -24.93 13.45 -12.83
N GLY A 54 -25.08 12.79 -13.99
CA GLY A 54 -25.88 13.27 -15.12
C GLY A 54 -27.39 12.95 -14.98
N ASP A 55 -27.76 12.14 -14.00
CA ASP A 55 -29.15 11.68 -13.80
C ASP A 55 -30.08 12.77 -13.27
N ALA A 56 -31.38 12.50 -13.34
CA ALA A 56 -32.41 13.37 -12.78
C ALA A 56 -32.26 13.53 -11.25
N PRO A 57 -32.60 14.70 -10.67
CA PRO A 57 -32.43 14.97 -9.24
C PRO A 57 -33.09 13.94 -8.31
N LEU A 58 -34.31 13.50 -8.61
CA LEU A 58 -35.03 12.53 -7.77
C LEU A 58 -34.33 11.17 -7.71
N THR A 59 -33.84 10.67 -8.85
CA THR A 59 -33.06 9.43 -8.91
C THR A 59 -31.75 9.57 -8.15
N ALA A 60 -31.06 10.70 -8.33
CA ALA A 60 -29.81 10.99 -7.63
C ALA A 60 -30.01 11.04 -6.11
N LEU A 61 -31.09 11.68 -5.63
CA LEU A 61 -31.44 11.73 -4.21
C LEU A 61 -31.74 10.34 -3.64
N HIS A 62 -32.50 9.54 -4.38
CA HIS A 62 -32.84 8.17 -3.97
C HIS A 62 -31.57 7.33 -3.76
N VAL A 63 -30.68 7.31 -4.76
CA VAL A 63 -29.40 6.60 -4.66
C VAL A 63 -28.53 7.18 -3.55
N ALA A 64 -28.44 8.50 -3.41
CA ALA A 64 -27.65 9.16 -2.38
C ALA A 64 -28.10 8.80 -0.96
N ARG A 65 -29.42 8.62 -0.74
CA ARG A 65 -29.95 8.14 0.54
C ARG A 65 -29.66 6.65 0.77
N GLU A 66 -29.78 5.82 -0.26
CA GLU A 66 -29.50 4.39 -0.18
C GLU A 66 -28.03 4.10 0.18
N VAL A 67 -27.10 4.90 -0.33
CA VAL A 67 -25.66 4.76 -0.04
C VAL A 67 -25.17 5.67 1.11
N HIS A 68 -26.07 6.35 1.82
CA HIS A 68 -25.77 7.22 2.97
C HIS A 68 -24.88 8.44 2.67
N ILE A 69 -24.87 8.94 1.44
CA ILE A 69 -24.33 10.29 1.14
C ILE A 69 -25.26 11.37 1.71
N CYS A 70 -26.57 11.14 1.60
CA CYS A 70 -27.61 11.96 2.23
C CYS A 70 -28.24 11.16 3.37
N SER A 71 -28.61 11.83 4.46
CA SER A 71 -29.39 11.19 5.52
C SER A 71 -30.80 10.85 5.01
N PRO A 72 -31.31 9.64 5.31
CA PRO A 72 -32.68 9.26 4.97
C PRO A 72 -33.73 10.08 5.75
N ASP A 73 -33.40 10.52 6.96
CA ASP A 73 -34.32 11.23 7.86
C ASP A 73 -34.38 12.73 7.60
N LYS A 74 -33.39 13.27 6.88
CA LYS A 74 -33.26 14.71 6.66
C LYS A 74 -34.02 15.13 5.38
N PRO A 75 -34.87 16.17 5.45
CA PRO A 75 -35.56 16.69 4.27
C PRO A 75 -34.55 17.26 3.27
N ALA A 76 -34.86 17.20 1.98
CA ALA A 76 -33.96 17.62 0.92
C ALA A 76 -34.53 18.83 0.16
N LEU A 77 -33.66 19.79 -0.17
CA LEU A 77 -34.00 20.96 -0.97
C LEU A 77 -33.24 20.90 -2.30
N LEU A 78 -33.93 21.25 -3.38
CA LEU A 78 -33.36 21.38 -4.72
C LEU A 78 -33.28 22.87 -5.07
N LEU A 79 -32.11 23.31 -5.50
CA LEU A 79 -31.93 24.62 -6.10
C LEU A 79 -32.48 24.60 -7.53
N VAL A 80 -33.38 25.52 -7.85
CA VAL A 80 -34.03 25.65 -9.16
C VAL A 80 -33.83 27.07 -9.67
N ALA A 81 -33.54 27.21 -10.96
CA ALA A 81 -33.46 28.52 -11.60
C ALA A 81 -34.87 29.10 -11.77
N ASN A 82 -35.04 30.38 -11.46
CA ASN A 82 -36.34 31.05 -11.59
C ASN A 82 -36.77 31.11 -13.06
N ALA A 83 -38.07 30.95 -13.33
CA ALA A 83 -38.63 30.98 -14.69
C ALA A 83 -38.33 32.28 -15.44
N ASP A 84 -38.19 33.39 -14.71
CA ASP A 84 -37.88 34.71 -15.26
C ASP A 84 -36.39 34.90 -15.62
N GLY A 85 -35.56 33.86 -15.41
CA GLY A 85 -34.12 33.88 -15.63
C GLY A 85 -33.35 34.75 -14.63
N LYS A 86 -34.01 35.27 -13.58
CA LYS A 86 -33.41 36.13 -12.55
C LYS A 86 -33.30 35.37 -11.24
N GLY A 87 -32.14 34.75 -11.04
CA GLY A 87 -31.76 34.05 -9.83
C GLY A 87 -32.35 32.67 -9.66
N ALA A 88 -32.26 32.17 -8.44
CA ALA A 88 -32.61 30.81 -8.08
C ALA A 88 -33.43 30.78 -6.78
N GLU A 89 -34.11 29.67 -6.55
CA GLU A 89 -34.88 29.43 -5.35
C GLU A 89 -34.75 27.98 -4.88
N TRP A 90 -34.91 27.78 -3.57
CA TRP A 90 -34.92 26.48 -2.95
C TRP A 90 -36.34 25.94 -2.93
N VAL A 91 -36.57 24.80 -3.56
CA VAL A 91 -37.83 24.06 -3.53
C VAL A 91 -37.66 22.73 -2.81
N ASN A 92 -38.75 22.15 -2.32
CA ASN A 92 -38.70 20.80 -1.77
C ASN A 92 -38.30 19.79 -2.86
N ALA A 93 -37.25 19.01 -2.63
CA ALA A 93 -36.79 18.02 -3.60
C ALA A 93 -37.77 16.84 -3.72
N THR A 94 -38.59 16.57 -2.70
CA THR A 94 -39.54 15.45 -2.66
C THR A 94 -40.94 15.95 -2.33
N GLY A 95 -41.74 16.28 -3.35
CA GLY A 95 -43.12 16.74 -3.20
C GLY A 95 -43.88 16.78 -4.54
N ALA A 96 -45.21 16.72 -4.48
CA ALA A 96 -46.09 16.84 -5.66
C ALA A 96 -46.26 18.29 -6.15
N SER A 97 -45.97 19.27 -5.28
CA SER A 97 -45.87 20.70 -5.58
C SER A 97 -44.43 21.16 -5.35
N ALA A 98 -43.84 21.85 -6.33
CA ALA A 98 -42.57 22.56 -6.18
C ALA A 98 -42.80 23.84 -5.38
N GLU A 99 -43.19 23.71 -4.12
CA GLU A 99 -43.37 24.86 -3.24
C GLU A 99 -42.01 25.46 -2.89
N THR A 100 -41.88 26.76 -3.19
CA THR A 100 -40.72 27.57 -2.82
C THR A 100 -40.60 27.61 -1.29
N VAL A 101 -39.46 27.13 -0.80
CA VAL A 101 -39.12 27.12 0.63
C VAL A 101 -38.39 28.41 1.01
N ALA A 102 -37.43 28.84 0.19
CA ALA A 102 -36.65 30.04 0.42
C ALA A 102 -36.03 30.58 -0.88
N PRO A 103 -35.85 31.90 -1.03
CA PRO A 103 -35.04 32.46 -2.12
C PRO A 103 -33.57 32.06 -1.98
N PHE A 104 -32.82 32.04 -3.08
CA PHE A 104 -31.38 31.77 -3.02
C PHE A 104 -30.61 32.92 -2.37
N SER A 105 -29.76 32.60 -1.39
CA SER A 105 -28.73 33.47 -0.83
C SER A 105 -27.52 32.63 -0.45
N ALA A 106 -26.32 32.98 -0.93
CA ALA A 106 -25.11 32.21 -0.61
C ALA A 106 -24.80 32.21 0.88
N ALA A 107 -25.05 33.33 1.57
CA ALA A 107 -24.82 33.47 3.01
C ALA A 107 -25.68 32.52 3.87
N GLU A 108 -26.85 32.13 3.38
CA GLU A 108 -27.78 31.24 4.10
C GLU A 108 -27.53 29.76 3.80
N MET A 109 -26.73 29.41 2.78
CA MET A 109 -26.49 28.03 2.36
C MET A 109 -26.00 27.16 3.51
N HIS A 110 -25.07 27.65 4.33
CA HIS A 110 -24.55 26.89 5.46
C HIS A 110 -25.61 26.66 6.54
N ALA A 111 -26.47 27.66 6.81
CA ALA A 111 -27.54 27.51 7.80
C ALA A 111 -28.61 26.51 7.31
N LEU A 112 -28.93 26.55 6.02
CA LEU A 112 -29.83 25.60 5.36
C LEU A 112 -29.23 24.19 5.36
N SER A 113 -27.92 24.04 5.11
CA SER A 113 -27.25 22.73 5.07
C SER A 113 -27.21 22.04 6.43
N GLN A 114 -27.44 22.74 7.54
CA GLN A 114 -27.64 22.09 8.85
C GLN A 114 -29.03 21.44 8.98
N ARG A 115 -30.05 21.99 8.33
CA ARG A 115 -31.46 21.55 8.46
C ARG A 115 -31.93 20.66 7.32
N TYR A 116 -31.40 20.87 6.12
CA TYR A 116 -31.77 20.17 4.90
C TYR A 116 -30.56 19.52 4.22
N GLU A 117 -30.80 18.51 3.39
CA GLU A 117 -29.83 18.05 2.40
C GLU A 117 -29.97 18.92 1.15
N LEU A 118 -28.91 19.64 0.81
CA LEU A 118 -28.95 20.57 -0.32
C LEU A 118 -28.49 19.88 -1.61
N MET A 119 -29.26 20.10 -2.67
CA MET A 119 -29.01 19.57 -3.99
C MET A 119 -29.09 20.68 -5.03
N ALA A 120 -28.33 20.55 -6.10
CA ALA A 120 -28.40 21.48 -7.21
C ALA A 120 -28.16 20.78 -8.54
N THR A 121 -28.62 21.41 -9.61
CA THR A 121 -28.31 21.07 -11.00
C THR A 121 -27.30 22.04 -11.60
N ASP A 122 -26.65 21.64 -12.69
CA ASP A 122 -25.70 22.47 -13.43
C ASP A 122 -26.29 23.87 -13.73
N ALA A 123 -27.47 23.89 -14.36
CA ALA A 123 -28.17 25.12 -14.72
C ALA A 123 -28.54 25.97 -13.49
N SER A 124 -28.97 25.35 -12.39
CA SER A 124 -29.33 26.09 -11.18
C SER A 124 -28.12 26.71 -10.47
N ILE A 125 -26.94 26.09 -10.54
CA ILE A 125 -25.72 26.65 -9.95
C ILE A 125 -25.26 27.84 -10.77
N GLU A 126 -25.30 27.76 -12.10
CA GLU A 126 -24.95 28.89 -12.96
C GLU A 126 -25.93 30.07 -12.75
N ALA A 127 -27.24 29.81 -12.70
CA ALA A 127 -28.24 30.85 -12.42
C ALA A 127 -28.06 31.48 -11.02
N ALA A 128 -27.70 30.68 -10.03
CA ALA A 128 -27.36 31.17 -8.70
C ALA A 128 -26.08 32.03 -8.71
N ALA A 129 -25.07 31.63 -9.48
CA ALA A 129 -23.81 32.37 -9.63
C ALA A 129 -23.99 33.73 -10.33
N GLU A 130 -24.96 33.84 -11.25
CA GLU A 130 -25.33 35.13 -11.86
C GLU A 130 -25.92 36.11 -10.84
N THR A 131 -26.55 35.59 -9.77
CA THR A 131 -27.11 36.41 -8.68
C THR A 131 -26.08 36.69 -7.60
N ASP A 132 -25.33 35.66 -7.20
CA ASP A 132 -24.28 35.74 -6.18
C ASP A 132 -23.17 34.72 -6.47
N ASP A 133 -22.01 35.20 -6.95
CA ASP A 133 -20.81 34.38 -7.25
C ASP A 133 -20.31 33.61 -6.02
N ALA A 134 -20.69 34.01 -4.80
CA ALA A 134 -20.33 33.31 -3.58
C ALA A 134 -20.90 31.89 -3.50
N VAL A 135 -21.88 31.51 -4.34
CA VAL A 135 -22.35 30.12 -4.47
C VAL A 135 -21.18 29.13 -4.65
N TRP A 136 -20.16 29.53 -5.40
CA TRP A 136 -18.98 28.70 -5.67
C TRP A 136 -18.11 28.47 -4.44
N ALA A 137 -18.14 29.38 -3.46
CA ALA A 137 -17.48 29.21 -2.17
C ALA A 137 -18.30 28.35 -1.19
N HIS A 138 -19.58 28.10 -1.48
CA HIS A 138 -20.48 27.30 -0.64
C HIS A 138 -20.81 25.93 -1.23
N LEU A 139 -20.10 25.49 -2.28
CA LEU A 139 -20.34 24.16 -2.87
C LEU A 139 -20.17 22.99 -1.89
N HIS A 140 -19.36 23.15 -0.83
CA HIS A 140 -19.16 22.12 0.19
C HIS A 140 -20.39 21.88 1.08
N ASP A 141 -21.37 22.81 1.06
CA ASP A 141 -22.65 22.68 1.75
C ASP A 141 -23.67 21.81 0.97
N LEU A 142 -23.44 21.57 -0.32
CA LEU A 142 -24.24 20.68 -1.17
C LEU A 142 -23.83 19.21 -0.97
N ARG A 143 -24.76 18.27 -1.16
CA ARG A 143 -24.47 16.82 -1.17
C ARG A 143 -24.57 16.18 -2.54
N VAL A 144 -25.49 16.67 -3.37
CA VAL A 144 -25.78 16.08 -4.68
C VAL A 144 -25.80 17.14 -5.77
N PHE A 145 -25.01 16.91 -6.79
CA PHE A 145 -24.95 17.64 -8.04
C PHE A 145 -25.57 16.76 -9.13
N ALA A 146 -26.81 17.05 -9.51
CA ALA A 146 -27.59 16.26 -10.47
C ALA A 146 -27.65 16.93 -11.84
N ARG A 147 -28.04 16.21 -12.90
CA ARG A 147 -28.11 16.75 -14.28
C ARG A 147 -26.85 17.51 -14.72
N MET A 148 -25.68 17.06 -14.27
CA MET A 148 -24.41 17.73 -14.56
C MET A 148 -23.91 17.43 -15.98
N SER A 149 -23.54 18.46 -16.72
CA SER A 149 -22.80 18.30 -17.98
C SER A 149 -21.36 17.85 -17.68
N PRO A 150 -20.67 17.16 -18.62
CA PRO A 150 -19.26 16.77 -18.42
C PRO A 150 -18.34 17.97 -18.06
N PRO A 151 -18.45 19.15 -18.72
CA PRO A 151 -17.71 20.34 -18.29
C PRO A 151 -18.14 20.85 -16.90
N GLY A 152 -19.43 20.81 -16.58
CA GLY A 152 -19.96 21.18 -15.28
C GLY A 152 -19.37 20.35 -14.14
N LYS A 153 -19.20 19.03 -14.33
CA LYS A 153 -18.53 18.15 -13.34
C LYS A 153 -17.10 18.63 -13.04
N ALA A 154 -16.33 18.92 -14.09
CA ALA A 154 -14.97 19.42 -13.94
C ALA A 154 -14.94 20.81 -13.27
N LYS A 155 -15.88 21.69 -13.62
CA LYS A 155 -16.02 23.01 -13.00
C LYS A 155 -16.30 22.93 -11.50
N VAL A 156 -17.22 22.07 -11.06
CA VAL A 156 -17.50 21.85 -9.63
C VAL A 156 -16.23 21.43 -8.87
N ILE A 157 -15.48 20.45 -9.39
CA ILE A 157 -14.21 20.01 -8.77
C ILE A 157 -13.21 21.15 -8.69
N ARG A 158 -13.05 21.90 -9.79
CA ARG A 158 -12.14 23.05 -9.85
C ARG A 158 -12.50 24.11 -8.81
N MET A 159 -13.77 24.44 -8.65
CA MET A 159 -14.21 25.45 -7.68
C MET A 159 -14.03 24.98 -6.24
N LEU A 160 -14.26 23.69 -5.95
CA LEU A 160 -13.93 23.10 -4.64
C LEU A 160 -12.42 23.19 -4.33
N GLN A 161 -11.56 23.06 -5.35
CA GLN A 161 -10.11 23.21 -5.18
C GLN A 161 -9.69 24.67 -4.99
N GLU A 162 -10.12 25.56 -5.88
CA GLU A 162 -9.67 26.96 -5.93
C GLU A 162 -10.32 27.83 -4.85
N ARG A 163 -11.63 27.69 -4.63
CA ARG A 163 -12.40 28.55 -3.70
C ARG A 163 -12.42 28.02 -2.28
N ASN A 164 -12.48 26.69 -2.08
CA ASN A 164 -12.55 26.08 -0.75
C ASN A 164 -11.20 25.54 -0.25
N GLY A 165 -10.17 25.48 -1.09
CA GLY A 165 -8.88 24.89 -0.75
C GLY A 165 -8.95 23.38 -0.47
N HIS A 166 -9.98 22.70 -0.98
CA HIS A 166 -10.14 21.27 -0.78
C HIS A 166 -9.24 20.46 -1.71
N LYS A 167 -8.82 19.30 -1.22
CA LYS A 167 -8.17 18.26 -2.03
C LYS A 167 -9.23 17.24 -2.41
N VAL A 168 -9.39 17.03 -3.72
CA VAL A 168 -10.52 16.27 -4.27
C VAL A 168 -10.02 14.94 -4.86
N ILE A 169 -10.69 13.86 -4.46
CA ILE A 169 -10.56 12.55 -5.10
C ILE A 169 -11.85 12.32 -5.91
N MET A 170 -11.71 11.98 -7.18
CA MET A 170 -12.84 11.67 -8.07
C MET A 170 -12.82 10.19 -8.44
N CYS A 171 -13.98 9.54 -8.35
CA CYS A 171 -14.21 8.16 -8.80
C CYS A 171 -15.28 8.16 -9.89
N GLY A 172 -14.99 7.57 -11.04
CA GLY A 172 -15.93 7.50 -12.17
C GLY A 172 -15.61 6.33 -13.09
N ASP A 173 -16.53 5.98 -13.97
CA ASP A 173 -16.41 4.84 -14.89
C ASP A 173 -16.65 5.22 -16.36
N GLY A 174 -17.38 6.32 -16.61
CA GLY A 174 -17.77 6.76 -17.94
C GLY A 174 -16.83 7.77 -18.59
N GLY A 175 -16.86 7.85 -19.92
CA GLY A 175 -16.14 8.87 -20.69
C GLY A 175 -16.59 10.32 -20.38
N ASN A 176 -17.82 10.48 -19.89
CA ASN A 176 -18.35 11.75 -19.38
C ASN A 176 -17.67 12.23 -18.09
N ASP A 177 -16.92 11.36 -17.40
CA ASP A 177 -16.17 11.72 -16.19
C ASP A 177 -14.71 12.07 -16.49
N CYS A 178 -14.21 11.91 -17.72
CA CYS A 178 -12.81 12.13 -18.07
C CYS A 178 -12.28 13.51 -17.66
N GLY A 179 -13.07 14.57 -17.91
CA GLY A 179 -12.70 15.93 -17.52
C GLY A 179 -12.59 16.11 -16.01
N ALA A 180 -13.54 15.53 -15.27
CA ALA A 180 -13.58 15.56 -13.82
C ALA A 180 -12.45 14.72 -13.18
N LEU A 181 -12.19 13.53 -13.71
CA LEU A 181 -11.10 12.64 -13.30
C LEU A 181 -9.73 13.30 -13.49
N LYS A 182 -9.54 14.04 -14.58
CA LYS A 182 -8.31 14.78 -14.86
C LYS A 182 -8.16 16.04 -14.00
N GLN A 183 -9.26 16.70 -13.67
CA GLN A 183 -9.26 17.92 -12.85
C GLN A 183 -9.01 17.62 -11.35
N ALA A 184 -9.46 16.46 -10.86
CA ALA A 184 -9.25 16.06 -9.47
C ALA A 184 -7.76 15.93 -9.12
N ASP A 185 -7.40 16.16 -7.84
CA ASP A 185 -6.03 15.93 -7.37
C ASP A 185 -5.65 14.45 -7.50
N VAL A 186 -6.65 13.56 -7.36
CA VAL A 186 -6.53 12.11 -7.59
C VAL A 186 -7.77 11.61 -8.32
N GLY A 187 -7.61 11.12 -9.55
CA GLY A 187 -8.66 10.42 -10.29
C GLY A 187 -8.53 8.90 -10.18
N LEU A 188 -9.64 8.20 -9.95
CA LEU A 188 -9.73 6.75 -9.97
C LEU A 188 -10.82 6.30 -10.96
N ALA A 189 -10.42 5.63 -12.03
CA ALA A 189 -11.35 5.03 -12.98
C ALA A 189 -11.76 3.63 -12.52
N LEU A 190 -13.06 3.33 -12.50
CA LEU A 190 -13.55 1.96 -12.38
C LEU A 190 -13.64 1.35 -13.77
N LEU A 191 -13.02 0.19 -13.99
CA LEU A 191 -13.14 -0.47 -15.28
C LEU A 191 -14.57 -1.02 -15.49
N SER A 192 -15.12 -0.71 -16.66
CA SER A 192 -16.39 -1.25 -17.15
C SER A 192 -16.23 -2.73 -17.57
N GLY A 193 -17.28 -3.53 -17.41
CA GLY A 193 -17.30 -4.94 -17.84
C GLY A 193 -17.63 -5.98 -16.77
N TYR A 194 -17.93 -5.55 -15.54
CA TYR A 194 -18.27 -6.46 -14.44
C TYR A 194 -19.77 -6.71 -14.23
N GLY A 195 -20.68 -6.06 -14.98
CA GLY A 195 -22.12 -6.27 -14.85
C GLY A 195 -22.65 -6.19 -13.40
N ASP A 196 -23.68 -6.99 -13.10
CA ASP A 196 -24.38 -7.07 -11.81
C ASP A 196 -23.62 -7.83 -10.71
N THR A 197 -22.35 -8.20 -10.93
CA THR A 197 -21.56 -9.11 -10.06
C THR A 197 -21.42 -8.69 -8.60
N ASN A 198 -21.77 -7.44 -8.25
CA ASN A 198 -21.76 -6.92 -6.90
C ASN A 198 -23.01 -6.05 -6.60
N THR A 199 -24.13 -6.34 -7.25
CA THR A 199 -25.43 -5.69 -6.97
C THR A 199 -26.28 -6.57 -6.06
N ARG A 200 -27.18 -5.97 -5.26
CA ARG A 200 -28.07 -6.74 -4.38
C ARG A 200 -29.21 -7.40 -5.17
N GLY A 201 -29.12 -8.68 -5.55
CA GLY A 201 -30.25 -9.38 -6.20
C GLY A 201 -30.18 -10.91 -6.32
N GLU A 202 -31.05 -11.60 -5.56
CA GLU A 202 -31.94 -12.74 -5.88
C GLU A 202 -31.50 -13.94 -6.76
N THR A 203 -30.23 -14.13 -7.11
CA THR A 203 -29.74 -15.42 -7.69
C THR A 203 -29.18 -16.39 -6.66
N ALA A 204 -29.56 -16.25 -5.39
CA ALA A 204 -29.43 -17.32 -4.40
C ALA A 204 -30.69 -18.19 -4.49
N GLU A 205 -30.67 -19.21 -5.35
CA GLU A 205 -31.63 -20.32 -5.29
C GLU A 205 -31.67 -20.87 -3.84
N ASP A 206 -32.89 -21.04 -3.31
CA ASP A 206 -33.35 -21.79 -2.13
C ASP A 206 -32.30 -22.55 -1.27
N GLY A 207 -31.28 -21.84 -0.80
CA GLY A 207 -30.50 -22.17 0.38
C GLY A 207 -30.88 -21.18 1.47
N PRO A 208 -30.85 -21.56 2.76
CA PRO A 208 -31.08 -20.59 3.82
C PRO A 208 -30.14 -19.41 3.55
N ALA A 209 -30.70 -18.21 3.46
CA ALA A 209 -29.92 -16.98 3.37
C ALA A 209 -28.74 -17.13 4.34
N PRO A 210 -27.50 -16.80 3.95
CA PRO A 210 -26.43 -16.77 4.93
C PRO A 210 -26.95 -15.83 6.01
N GLU A 211 -27.29 -16.43 7.16
CA GLU A 211 -27.71 -15.67 8.31
C GLU A 211 -26.69 -14.55 8.43
N SER A 212 -27.18 -13.34 8.63
CA SER A 212 -26.41 -12.18 9.04
C SER A 212 -25.61 -12.57 10.28
N SER A 213 -24.51 -13.29 10.09
CA SER A 213 -23.77 -13.93 11.14
C SER A 213 -22.78 -12.89 11.62
N THR A 214 -23.21 -12.24 12.69
CA THR A 214 -22.32 -11.62 13.66
C THR A 214 -21.46 -10.47 13.14
N ALA A 215 -22.05 -9.53 12.39
CA ALA A 215 -21.57 -8.16 12.53
C ALA A 215 -22.06 -7.68 13.91
N PRO A 216 -21.19 -7.33 14.86
CA PRO A 216 -21.63 -6.71 16.11
C PRO A 216 -22.45 -5.48 15.74
N LYS A 217 -23.62 -5.30 16.36
CA LYS A 217 -24.50 -4.13 16.16
C LYS A 217 -23.84 -2.78 16.52
N GLU A 218 -22.56 -2.79 16.89
CA GLU A 218 -21.73 -1.64 17.30
C GLU A 218 -20.43 -1.50 16.48
N ALA A 219 -20.16 -2.35 15.47
CA ALA A 219 -18.94 -2.26 14.68
C ALA A 219 -18.98 -1.07 13.70
N LYS A 220 -17.92 -0.26 13.67
CA LYS A 220 -17.79 0.86 12.72
C LYS A 220 -17.84 0.35 11.28
N SER A 221 -18.38 1.15 10.37
CA SER A 221 -18.61 0.79 8.95
C SER A 221 -17.39 0.17 8.25
N GLU A 222 -16.19 0.67 8.56
CA GLU A 222 -14.92 0.20 8.02
C GLU A 222 -14.49 -1.19 8.56
N GLU A 223 -14.88 -1.53 9.79
CA GLU A 223 -14.59 -2.83 10.40
C GLU A 223 -15.46 -3.91 9.75
N ALA A 224 -16.73 -3.62 9.53
CA ALA A 224 -17.63 -4.47 8.75
C ALA A 224 -17.10 -4.69 7.31
N LEU A 225 -16.65 -3.60 6.66
CA LEU A 225 -16.03 -3.66 5.33
C LEU A 225 -14.78 -4.55 5.32
N ASN A 226 -13.91 -4.44 6.33
CA ASN A 226 -12.71 -5.27 6.45
C ASN A 226 -13.03 -6.75 6.73
N MET A 227 -14.01 -7.03 7.60
CA MET A 227 -14.46 -8.39 7.87
C MET A 227 -15.02 -9.06 6.61
N GLN A 228 -15.90 -8.37 5.88
CA GLN A 228 -16.47 -8.87 4.64
C GLN A 228 -15.39 -9.20 3.60
N ALA A 229 -14.37 -8.35 3.44
CA ALA A 229 -13.26 -8.65 2.55
C ALA A 229 -12.38 -9.80 3.02
N SER A 230 -12.12 -9.92 4.32
CA SER A 230 -11.38 -11.07 4.85
C SER A 230 -12.13 -12.37 4.58
N GLU A 231 -13.46 -12.35 4.70
CA GLU A 231 -14.30 -13.51 4.42
C GLU A 231 -14.37 -13.83 2.92
N LEU A 232 -14.54 -12.82 2.07
CA LEU A 232 -14.48 -12.97 0.61
C LEU A 232 -13.11 -13.48 0.16
N ALA A 233 -12.02 -12.98 0.73
CA ALA A 233 -10.67 -13.45 0.44
C ALA A 233 -10.46 -14.90 0.90
N ARG A 234 -11.03 -15.29 2.05
CA ARG A 234 -11.02 -16.68 2.53
C ARG A 234 -11.77 -17.59 1.56
N LYS A 235 -13.00 -17.22 1.18
CA LYS A 235 -13.83 -17.94 0.21
C LYS A 235 -13.16 -18.04 -1.16
N ALA A 236 -12.52 -16.96 -1.63
CA ALA A 236 -11.76 -16.96 -2.87
C ALA A 236 -10.51 -17.85 -2.79
N ALA A 237 -9.78 -17.84 -1.67
CA ALA A 237 -8.63 -18.71 -1.47
C ALA A 237 -9.03 -20.19 -1.44
N GLU A 238 -10.15 -20.52 -0.79
CA GLU A 238 -10.73 -21.85 -0.76
C GLU A 238 -11.19 -22.30 -2.16
N SER A 239 -11.92 -21.45 -2.88
CA SER A 239 -12.33 -21.68 -4.27
C SER A 239 -11.13 -21.91 -5.20
N ASN A 240 -10.10 -21.07 -5.11
CA ASN A 240 -8.85 -21.21 -5.88
C ASN A 240 -8.13 -22.52 -5.55
N ARG A 241 -8.15 -22.96 -4.29
CA ARG A 241 -7.55 -24.23 -3.86
C ARG A 241 -8.28 -25.42 -4.45
N ILE A 242 -9.62 -25.42 -4.41
CA ILE A 242 -10.47 -26.43 -5.04
C ILE A 242 -10.23 -26.47 -6.56
N GLN A 243 -10.23 -25.32 -7.23
CA GLN A 243 -9.96 -25.24 -8.68
C GLN A 243 -8.56 -25.76 -9.03
N SER A 244 -7.53 -25.44 -8.24
CA SER A 244 -6.17 -25.95 -8.46
C SER A 244 -6.10 -27.48 -8.31
N GLN A 245 -6.80 -28.04 -7.32
CA GLN A 245 -6.88 -29.49 -7.13
C GLN A 245 -7.61 -30.17 -8.29
N LEU A 246 -8.74 -29.62 -8.73
CA LEU A 246 -9.53 -30.15 -9.85
C LEU A 246 -8.77 -30.09 -11.18
N LEU A 247 -8.07 -28.99 -11.46
CA LEU A 247 -7.23 -28.87 -12.66
C LEU A 247 -6.04 -29.84 -12.64
N LYS A 248 -5.40 -30.04 -11.48
CA LYS A 248 -4.34 -31.04 -11.34
C LYS A 248 -4.86 -32.47 -11.53
N ALA A 249 -6.03 -32.78 -10.99
CA ALA A 249 -6.68 -34.07 -11.18
C ALA A 249 -7.01 -34.31 -12.66
N LYS A 250 -7.58 -33.30 -13.34
CA LYS A 250 -7.85 -33.36 -14.79
C LYS A 250 -6.58 -33.53 -15.61
N GLN A 251 -5.51 -32.82 -15.25
CA GLN A 251 -4.22 -32.94 -15.91
C GLN A 251 -3.64 -34.37 -15.77
N ALA A 252 -3.73 -34.97 -14.58
CA ALA A 252 -3.31 -36.36 -14.36
C ALA A 252 -4.16 -37.36 -15.16
N GLU A 253 -5.49 -37.15 -15.21
CA GLU A 253 -6.41 -37.95 -16.02
C GLU A 253 -6.05 -37.89 -17.51
N LEU A 254 -5.79 -36.68 -18.03
CA LEU A 254 -5.43 -36.48 -19.44
C LEU A 254 -4.03 -37.00 -19.77
N GLN A 255 -3.08 -36.96 -18.84
CA GLN A 255 -1.77 -37.58 -19.03
C GLN A 255 -1.86 -39.10 -19.14
N ALA A 256 -2.74 -39.74 -18.36
CA ALA A 256 -3.01 -41.17 -18.49
C ALA A 256 -3.66 -41.49 -19.85
N LYS A 257 -4.71 -40.74 -20.24
CA LYS A 257 -5.39 -40.89 -21.53
C LYS A 257 -4.51 -40.55 -22.74
N GLN A 258 -3.54 -39.66 -22.58
CA GLN A 258 -2.61 -39.28 -23.65
C GLN A 258 -1.82 -40.50 -24.15
N GLN A 259 -1.39 -41.39 -23.25
CA GLN A 259 -0.69 -42.61 -23.64
C GLN A 259 -1.61 -43.58 -24.39
N GLU A 260 -2.88 -43.66 -24.01
CA GLU A 260 -3.88 -44.49 -24.70
C GLU A 260 -4.18 -43.95 -26.09
N TRP A 261 -4.44 -42.65 -26.24
CA TRP A 261 -4.70 -42.03 -27.54
C TRP A 261 -3.53 -42.14 -28.51
N ILE A 262 -2.29 -42.02 -28.02
CA ILE A 262 -1.11 -42.24 -28.88
C ILE A 262 -1.08 -43.68 -29.38
N ARG A 263 -1.39 -44.67 -28.54
CA ARG A 263 -1.43 -46.08 -28.94
C ARG A 263 -2.55 -46.36 -29.95
N GLU A 264 -3.74 -45.80 -29.73
CA GLU A 264 -4.88 -45.93 -30.64
C GLU A 264 -4.59 -45.32 -32.02
N GLU A 265 -4.02 -44.11 -32.07
CA GLU A 265 -3.67 -43.43 -33.32
C GLU A 265 -2.54 -44.14 -34.08
N VAL A 266 -1.54 -44.67 -33.38
CA VAL A 266 -0.47 -45.48 -33.98
C VAL A 266 -1.05 -46.77 -34.56
N ALA A 267 -1.86 -47.51 -33.81
CA ALA A 267 -2.50 -48.74 -34.30
C ALA A 267 -3.45 -48.48 -35.47
N ALA A 268 -4.18 -47.36 -35.46
CA ALA A 268 -5.05 -46.97 -36.56
C ALA A 268 -4.27 -46.57 -37.82
N ALA A 269 -3.09 -45.95 -37.68
CA ALA A 269 -2.22 -45.61 -38.79
C ALA A 269 -1.54 -46.86 -39.39
N GLU A 270 -1.13 -47.81 -38.55
CA GLU A 270 -0.64 -49.13 -39.00
C GLU A 270 -1.73 -49.91 -39.73
N ALA A 271 -2.98 -49.89 -39.25
CA ALA A 271 -4.13 -50.53 -39.91
C ALA A 271 -4.48 -49.88 -41.28
N ARG A 272 -4.14 -48.61 -41.49
CA ARG A 272 -4.25 -47.91 -42.79
C ARG A 272 -3.08 -48.21 -43.74
N GLY A 273 -2.11 -49.03 -43.32
CA GLY A 273 -0.93 -49.37 -44.11
C GLY A 273 0.13 -48.27 -44.20
N GLU A 274 0.09 -47.28 -43.30
CA GLU A 274 1.08 -46.19 -43.25
C GLU A 274 2.36 -46.66 -42.54
N VAL A 275 3.53 -46.49 -43.17
CA VAL A 275 4.83 -46.76 -42.52
C VAL A 275 5.20 -45.56 -41.65
N LEU A 276 5.07 -45.68 -40.33
CA LEU A 276 5.38 -44.58 -39.40
C LEU A 276 6.89 -44.34 -39.29
N GLY A 277 7.38 -43.35 -40.04
CA GLY A 277 8.68 -42.71 -39.78
C GLY A 277 8.61 -41.66 -38.66
N VAL A 278 9.74 -41.01 -38.37
CA VAL A 278 9.87 -39.95 -37.34
C VAL A 278 8.82 -38.84 -37.50
N MET A 279 8.54 -38.41 -38.74
CA MET A 279 7.51 -37.39 -39.02
C MET A 279 6.07 -37.88 -38.73
N GLY A 280 5.78 -39.17 -38.90
CA GLY A 280 4.47 -39.75 -38.59
C GLY A 280 4.18 -39.75 -37.09
N HIS A 281 5.16 -40.20 -36.29
CA HIS A 281 5.07 -40.13 -34.82
C HIS A 281 4.94 -38.69 -34.31
N MET A 282 5.67 -37.74 -34.91
CA MET A 282 5.60 -36.33 -34.53
C MET A 282 4.22 -35.72 -34.85
N LYS A 283 3.58 -36.12 -35.95
CA LYS A 283 2.22 -35.69 -36.32
C LYS A 283 1.18 -36.20 -35.32
N ILE A 284 1.24 -37.47 -34.91
CA ILE A 284 0.34 -38.07 -33.91
C ILE A 284 0.56 -37.44 -32.52
N MET A 285 1.81 -37.18 -32.15
CA MET A 285 2.12 -36.50 -30.89
C MET A 285 1.53 -35.09 -30.87
N ARG A 286 1.64 -34.35 -31.99
CA ARG A 286 1.07 -33.00 -32.14
C ARG A 286 -0.46 -32.99 -32.10
N SER A 287 -1.13 -33.94 -32.76
CA SER A 287 -2.60 -34.04 -32.72
C SER A 287 -3.12 -34.39 -31.32
N THR A 288 -2.45 -35.31 -30.63
CA THR A 288 -2.79 -35.72 -29.26
C THR A 288 -2.57 -34.57 -28.26
N LEU A 289 -1.44 -33.85 -28.38
CA LEU A 289 -1.20 -32.63 -27.59
C LEU A 289 -2.27 -31.57 -27.83
N GLY A 290 -2.69 -31.36 -29.08
CA GLY A 290 -3.78 -30.45 -29.40
C GLY A 290 -5.13 -30.86 -28.77
N ARG A 291 -5.40 -32.17 -28.65
CA ARG A 291 -6.59 -32.69 -27.98
C ARG A 291 -6.54 -32.49 -26.47
N VAL A 292 -5.42 -32.83 -25.83
CA VAL A 292 -5.19 -32.57 -24.39
C VAL A 292 -5.38 -31.09 -24.06
N HIS A 293 -4.85 -30.21 -24.93
CA HIS A 293 -5.01 -28.77 -24.75
C HIS A 293 -6.48 -28.32 -24.80
N ARG A 294 -7.28 -28.83 -25.75
CA ARG A 294 -8.71 -28.50 -25.85
C ARG A 294 -9.49 -28.96 -24.61
N GLU A 295 -9.31 -30.21 -24.19
CA GLU A 295 -10.02 -30.76 -23.01
C GLU A 295 -9.60 -30.04 -21.71
N MET A 296 -8.33 -29.67 -21.56
CA MET A 296 -7.88 -28.82 -20.45
C MET A 296 -8.53 -27.43 -20.47
N MET A 297 -8.68 -26.82 -21.64
CA MET A 297 -9.29 -25.49 -21.78
C MET A 297 -10.80 -25.52 -21.53
N GLU A 298 -11.50 -26.57 -21.95
CA GLU A 298 -12.92 -26.77 -21.64
C GLU A 298 -13.16 -26.96 -20.14
N GLU A 299 -12.36 -27.79 -19.47
CA GLU A 299 -12.48 -27.98 -18.03
C GLU A 299 -12.16 -26.68 -17.27
N ARG A 300 -11.17 -25.92 -17.74
CA ARG A 300 -10.87 -24.59 -17.18
C ARG A 300 -12.04 -23.63 -17.31
N ARG A 301 -12.70 -23.59 -18.47
CA ARG A 301 -13.91 -22.78 -18.71
C ARG A 301 -15.07 -23.24 -17.81
N ARG A 302 -15.27 -24.54 -17.65
CA ARG A 302 -16.30 -25.11 -16.76
C ARG A 302 -16.04 -24.74 -15.30
N LEU A 303 -14.82 -24.91 -14.82
CA LEU A 303 -14.43 -24.56 -13.45
C LEU A 303 -14.53 -23.05 -13.20
N GLN A 304 -14.23 -22.22 -14.20
CA GLN A 304 -14.45 -20.77 -14.12
C GLN A 304 -15.94 -20.41 -14.04
N ALA A 305 -16.80 -21.12 -14.76
CA ALA A 305 -18.24 -20.88 -14.71
C ALA A 305 -18.86 -21.26 -13.35
N VAL A 306 -18.38 -22.32 -12.71
CA VAL A 306 -18.92 -22.80 -11.42
C VAL A 306 -18.32 -22.06 -10.23
N HIS A 307 -17.02 -21.76 -10.26
CA HIS A 307 -16.28 -21.27 -9.08
C HIS A 307 -15.74 -19.84 -9.22
N GLY A 308 -16.02 -19.16 -10.35
CA GLY A 308 -15.52 -17.83 -10.64
C GLY A 308 -14.08 -17.81 -11.18
N ASN A 309 -13.58 -16.60 -11.45
CA ASN A 309 -12.29 -16.41 -12.10
C ASN A 309 -11.12 -16.58 -11.11
N VAL A 310 -10.13 -17.42 -11.46
CA VAL A 310 -8.87 -17.57 -10.71
C VAL A 310 -8.08 -16.26 -10.83
N PHE A 311 -8.03 -15.45 -9.78
CA PHE A 311 -7.09 -14.33 -9.70
C PHE A 311 -5.80 -14.80 -9.02
N ASP A 312 -4.93 -15.48 -9.77
CA ASP A 312 -3.63 -15.91 -9.28
C ASP A 312 -2.57 -14.81 -9.49
N LYS A 313 -2.23 -14.11 -8.40
CA LYS A 313 -1.25 -13.00 -8.36
C LYS A 313 0.15 -13.40 -8.86
N LYS A 314 0.54 -14.68 -8.73
CA LYS A 314 1.87 -15.16 -9.16
C LYS A 314 1.84 -15.60 -10.62
N ALA A 315 0.81 -16.35 -11.01
CA ALA A 315 0.67 -16.79 -12.39
C ALA A 315 0.45 -15.62 -13.37
N SER A 316 -0.11 -14.49 -12.93
CA SER A 316 -0.34 -13.34 -13.80
C SER A 316 0.94 -12.65 -14.29
N ILE A 317 2.03 -12.64 -13.53
CA ILE A 317 3.28 -11.98 -13.95
C ILE A 317 4.07 -12.87 -14.92
N GLU A 318 4.16 -14.17 -14.61
CA GLU A 318 4.78 -15.17 -15.51
C GLU A 318 3.95 -15.37 -16.78
N LYS A 319 2.61 -15.34 -16.71
CA LYS A 319 1.75 -15.32 -17.90
C LYS A 319 1.91 -14.05 -18.71
N LEU A 320 2.02 -12.86 -18.11
CA LEU A 320 2.18 -11.62 -18.87
C LEU A 320 3.47 -11.62 -19.70
N ALA A 321 4.55 -12.19 -19.14
CA ALA A 321 5.82 -12.35 -19.85
C ALA A 321 5.75 -13.39 -20.99
N ALA A 322 4.93 -14.43 -20.84
CA ALA A 322 4.71 -15.46 -21.86
C ALA A 322 3.67 -15.04 -22.95
N GLU A 323 2.65 -14.26 -22.58
CA GLU A 323 1.53 -13.81 -23.42
C GLU A 323 1.90 -12.62 -24.33
N MET A 324 3.03 -11.94 -24.07
CA MET A 324 3.59 -10.98 -25.04
C MET A 324 4.20 -11.68 -26.28
N GLY A 325 4.27 -13.02 -26.30
CA GLY A 325 4.87 -13.80 -27.39
C GLY A 325 3.90 -14.51 -28.33
N GLU A 326 2.69 -14.90 -27.92
CA GLU A 326 1.76 -15.67 -28.79
C GLU A 326 0.27 -15.37 -28.51
N ALA A 327 -0.51 -15.53 -29.58
CA ALA A 327 -1.88 -15.06 -29.81
C ALA A 327 -2.92 -15.26 -28.67
N GLN A 328 -3.68 -14.18 -28.45
CA GLN A 328 -5.12 -14.09 -28.19
C GLN A 328 -5.72 -15.08 -27.17
N SER A 329 -5.75 -14.66 -25.89
CA SER A 329 -6.43 -15.38 -24.82
C SER A 329 -7.87 -14.85 -24.58
N ASP A 330 -8.86 -15.74 -24.71
CA ASP A 330 -10.30 -15.55 -24.42
C ASP A 330 -10.59 -15.48 -22.90
N LEU A 331 -9.90 -14.63 -22.14
CA LEU A 331 -10.48 -14.09 -20.92
C LEU A 331 -11.35 -12.90 -21.35
N PRO A 332 -12.47 -12.56 -20.67
CA PRO A 332 -13.13 -11.29 -20.87
C PRO A 332 -12.12 -10.20 -20.53
N MET A 333 -11.39 -9.75 -21.54
CA MET A 333 -10.41 -8.70 -21.44
C MET A 333 -11.22 -7.47 -21.09
N VAL A 334 -11.14 -7.06 -19.83
CA VAL A 334 -11.73 -5.82 -19.34
C VAL A 334 -11.16 -4.72 -20.23
N ARG A 335 -11.97 -4.24 -21.18
CA ARG A 335 -11.50 -3.27 -22.16
C ARG A 335 -11.25 -1.96 -21.42
N PRO A 336 -10.03 -1.40 -21.48
CA PRO A 336 -9.78 -0.09 -20.92
C PRO A 336 -10.72 0.91 -21.64
N GLY A 337 -11.63 1.53 -20.88
CA GLY A 337 -12.50 2.59 -21.37
C GLY A 337 -11.83 3.96 -21.28
N ASP A 338 -12.42 4.98 -21.89
CA ASP A 338 -11.88 6.34 -21.95
C ASP A 338 -11.54 6.92 -20.56
N ALA A 339 -12.33 6.60 -19.53
CA ALA A 339 -12.08 7.00 -18.15
C ALA A 339 -10.73 6.49 -17.62
N SER A 340 -10.32 5.28 -17.99
CA SER A 340 -9.04 4.68 -17.57
C SER A 340 -7.83 5.31 -18.24
N VAL A 341 -8.02 6.01 -19.36
CA VAL A 341 -6.97 6.81 -20.01
C VAL A 341 -6.82 8.17 -19.30
N ALA A 342 -7.91 8.73 -18.78
CA ALA A 342 -7.90 10.02 -18.11
C ALA A 342 -7.44 9.96 -16.64
N ALA A 343 -7.69 8.86 -15.93
CA ALA A 343 -7.40 8.72 -14.51
C ALA A 343 -5.99 8.15 -14.24
N PRO A 344 -5.22 8.70 -13.28
CA PRO A 344 -3.92 8.15 -12.89
C PRO A 344 -4.03 6.77 -12.23
N PHE A 345 -5.16 6.47 -11.59
CA PHE A 345 -5.44 5.16 -10.99
C PHE A 345 -6.59 4.47 -11.72
N THR A 346 -6.46 3.16 -11.92
CA THR A 346 -7.51 2.33 -12.52
C THR A 346 -7.81 1.14 -11.62
N SER A 347 -9.04 1.04 -11.15
CA SER A 347 -9.54 -0.10 -10.39
C SER A 347 -9.93 -1.23 -11.32
N ARG A 348 -9.32 -2.39 -11.09
CA ARG A 348 -9.70 -3.64 -11.76
C ARG A 348 -10.82 -4.38 -11.05
N SER A 349 -11.25 -3.97 -9.86
CA SER A 349 -12.36 -4.59 -9.12
C SER A 349 -13.65 -3.78 -9.32
N PRO A 350 -14.83 -4.44 -9.37
CA PRO A 350 -16.13 -3.79 -9.46
C PRO A 350 -16.63 -3.23 -8.12
N SER A 351 -15.73 -2.55 -7.42
CA SER A 351 -15.93 -2.05 -6.07
C SER A 351 -15.29 -0.67 -5.92
N VAL A 352 -16.02 0.23 -5.26
CA VAL A 352 -15.54 1.56 -4.88
C VAL A 352 -14.61 1.52 -3.66
N ARG A 353 -14.45 0.36 -3.02
CA ARG A 353 -13.54 0.14 -1.89
C ARG A 353 -12.11 0.58 -2.18
N ASN A 354 -11.66 0.48 -3.43
CA ASN A 354 -10.29 0.85 -3.80
C ASN A 354 -9.97 2.31 -3.49
N ILE A 355 -10.97 3.19 -3.33
CA ILE A 355 -10.78 4.56 -2.82
C ILE A 355 -10.27 4.55 -1.37
N VAL A 356 -10.85 3.70 -0.51
CA VAL A 356 -10.41 3.52 0.88
C VAL A 356 -8.97 2.99 0.91
N ASP A 357 -8.67 1.99 0.10
CA ASP A 357 -7.31 1.42 0.02
C ASP A 357 -6.29 2.45 -0.51
N LEU A 358 -6.67 3.26 -1.49
CA LEU A 358 -5.84 4.34 -2.02
C LEU A 358 -5.56 5.42 -0.96
N ILE A 359 -6.56 5.80 -0.17
CA ILE A 359 -6.39 6.78 0.93
C ILE A 359 -5.50 6.20 2.04
N ARG A 360 -5.72 4.94 2.45
CA ARG A 360 -4.89 4.25 3.45
C ARG A 360 -3.43 4.20 3.00
N GLN A 361 -3.19 3.76 1.76
CA GLN A 361 -1.85 3.71 1.18
C GLN A 361 -1.24 5.11 1.07
N GLY A 362 -1.99 6.10 0.60
CA GLY A 362 -1.53 7.48 0.49
C GLY A 362 -1.11 8.10 1.83
N ARG A 363 -1.87 7.84 2.91
CA ARG A 363 -1.50 8.29 4.27
C ARG A 363 -0.24 7.60 4.78
N CYS A 364 -0.12 6.29 4.55
CA CYS A 364 1.07 5.51 4.91
C CYS A 364 2.31 6.02 4.16
N THR A 365 2.22 6.15 2.83
CA THR A 365 3.33 6.62 1.99
C THR A 365 3.74 8.05 2.33
N LEU A 366 2.79 8.96 2.58
CA LEU A 366 3.10 10.33 2.98
C LEU A 366 3.91 10.36 4.28
N LEU A 367 3.47 9.57 5.27
CA LEU A 367 4.14 9.50 6.57
C LEU A 367 5.53 8.86 6.44
N SER A 368 5.65 7.73 5.75
CA SER A 368 6.93 7.04 5.58
C SER A 368 7.93 7.89 4.78
N ALA A 369 7.48 8.62 3.76
CA ALA A 369 8.35 9.50 2.98
C ALA A 369 8.89 10.67 3.82
N LEU A 370 8.04 11.34 4.61
CA LEU A 370 8.47 12.42 5.50
C LEU A 370 9.46 11.92 6.57
N GLN A 371 9.23 10.73 7.10
CA GLN A 371 10.13 10.12 8.09
C GLN A 371 11.47 9.70 7.47
N GLN A 372 11.48 9.12 6.26
CA GLN A 372 12.72 8.80 5.55
C GLN A 372 13.55 10.06 5.27
N GLN A 373 12.91 11.16 4.89
CA GLN A 373 13.61 12.43 4.70
C GLN A 373 14.20 12.96 6.01
N GLN A 374 13.50 12.83 7.15
CA GLN A 374 14.04 13.19 8.48
C GLN A 374 15.26 12.33 8.84
N ILE A 375 15.14 11.02 8.66
CA ILE A 375 16.22 10.07 8.94
C ILE A 375 17.45 10.41 8.09
N MET A 376 17.27 10.58 6.78
CA MET A 376 18.36 10.92 5.85
C MET A 376 19.06 12.22 6.23
N MET A 377 18.32 13.27 6.62
CA MET A 377 18.91 14.54 7.05
C MET A 377 19.72 14.39 8.35
N LEU A 378 19.18 13.68 9.34
CA LEU A 378 19.84 13.48 10.63
C LEU A 378 21.10 12.60 10.49
N GLU A 379 21.01 11.48 9.77
CA GLU A 379 22.15 10.62 9.47
C GLU A 379 23.25 11.39 8.72
N SER A 380 22.87 12.17 7.71
CA SER A 380 23.83 12.99 6.95
C SER A 380 24.57 14.00 7.83
N LEU A 381 23.86 14.64 8.78
CA LEU A 381 24.47 15.58 9.74
C LEU A 381 25.42 14.88 10.71
N ILE A 382 25.03 13.72 11.24
CA ILE A 382 25.86 12.93 12.14
C ILE A 382 27.14 12.48 11.40
N SER A 383 27.00 11.88 10.23
CA SER A 383 28.15 11.39 9.46
C SER A 383 29.07 12.52 8.97
N ALA A 384 28.51 13.68 8.58
CA ALA A 384 29.31 14.85 8.23
C ALA A 384 30.15 15.35 9.43
N TYR A 385 29.54 15.39 10.62
CA TYR A 385 30.25 15.77 11.84
C TYR A 385 31.33 14.75 12.22
N VAL A 386 31.01 13.45 12.15
CA VAL A 386 31.97 12.36 12.40
C VAL A 386 33.19 12.49 11.50
N LEU A 387 32.97 12.64 10.19
CA LEU A 387 34.05 12.77 9.23
C LEU A 387 34.89 14.03 9.49
N SER A 388 34.24 15.15 9.81
CA SER A 388 34.94 16.38 10.17
C SER A 388 35.75 16.23 11.46
N SER A 389 35.19 15.58 12.48
CA SER A 389 35.85 15.39 13.78
C SER A 389 37.07 14.50 13.67
N LEU A 390 36.96 13.37 12.95
CA LEU A 390 38.09 12.48 12.72
C LEU A 390 39.20 13.18 11.95
N SER A 391 38.84 13.96 10.93
CA SER A 391 39.78 14.75 10.13
C SER A 391 40.53 15.80 10.97
N LEU A 392 39.83 16.49 11.88
CA LEU A 392 40.45 17.48 12.78
C LEU A 392 41.43 16.84 13.77
N GLU A 393 41.13 15.63 14.26
CA GLU A 393 42.05 14.86 15.11
C GLU A 393 43.14 14.14 14.31
N GLY A 394 43.20 14.31 12.99
CA GLY A 394 44.19 13.69 12.11
C GLY A 394 44.04 12.16 11.97
N SER A 395 42.87 11.63 12.28
CA SER A 395 42.47 10.24 12.05
C SER A 395 41.61 10.12 10.77
N ARG A 396 41.30 8.88 10.37
CA ARG A 396 40.42 8.55 9.25
C ARG A 396 39.43 7.46 9.65
N ALA A 397 38.25 7.47 9.03
CA ALA A 397 37.27 6.40 9.19
C ALA A 397 37.75 5.11 8.53
N SER A 398 37.43 3.95 9.12
CA SER A 398 37.80 2.67 8.50
C SER A 398 36.81 2.31 7.40
N GLU A 399 37.31 1.96 6.21
CA GLU A 399 36.46 1.46 5.12
C GLU A 399 35.67 0.21 5.54
N ARG A 400 36.30 -0.70 6.31
CA ARG A 400 35.61 -1.90 6.83
C ARG A 400 34.48 -1.55 7.78
N GLN A 401 34.67 -0.53 8.62
CA GLN A 401 33.65 -0.03 9.53
C GLN A 401 32.50 0.59 8.73
N MET A 402 32.81 1.46 7.76
CA MET A 402 31.81 2.09 6.90
C MET A 402 30.98 1.06 6.11
N ILE A 403 31.62 0.03 5.56
CA ILE A 403 30.94 -1.05 4.85
C ILE A 403 30.03 -1.82 5.83
N ALA A 404 30.56 -2.19 7.01
CA ALA A 404 29.79 -2.94 8.01
C ALA A 404 28.55 -2.17 8.48
N SER A 405 28.67 -0.88 8.82
CA SER A 405 27.53 -0.05 9.22
C SER A 405 26.56 0.19 8.06
N SER A 406 27.06 0.41 6.84
CA SER A 406 26.22 0.64 5.65
C SER A 406 25.33 -0.57 5.34
N TRP A 407 25.88 -1.79 5.36
CA TRP A 407 25.09 -3.02 5.13
C TRP A 407 24.04 -3.22 6.22
N LEU A 408 24.42 -2.99 7.47
CA LEU A 408 23.55 -3.16 8.62
C LEU A 408 22.35 -2.19 8.56
N LEU A 409 22.62 -0.90 8.31
CA LEU A 409 21.61 0.15 8.21
C LEU A 409 20.76 0.03 6.93
N MET A 410 21.36 -0.39 5.80
CA MET A 410 20.63 -0.57 4.53
C MET A 410 19.47 -1.56 4.68
N ILE A 411 19.68 -2.68 5.37
CA ILE A 411 18.62 -3.68 5.59
C ILE A 411 17.47 -3.07 6.42
N ALA A 412 17.79 -2.29 7.45
CA ALA A 412 16.80 -1.62 8.27
C ALA A 412 16.02 -0.55 7.49
N GLN A 413 16.71 0.27 6.68
CA GLN A 413 16.10 1.29 5.82
C GLN A 413 15.23 0.69 4.70
N LEU A 414 15.64 -0.45 4.13
CA LEU A 414 14.82 -1.18 3.16
C LEU A 414 13.57 -1.77 3.84
N ALA A 415 13.71 -2.35 5.03
CA ALA A 415 12.56 -2.83 5.79
C ALA A 415 11.60 -1.70 6.20
N PHE A 416 12.12 -0.49 6.41
CA PHE A 416 11.35 0.72 6.64
C PHE A 416 10.55 1.11 5.38
N SER A 417 11.16 1.08 4.19
CA SER A 417 10.50 1.52 2.95
C SER A 417 9.27 0.68 2.58
N TYR A 418 9.24 -0.59 2.99
CA TYR A 418 8.10 -1.49 2.83
C TYR A 418 7.07 -1.40 3.97
N ALA A 419 7.00 -0.26 4.66
CA ALA A 419 6.02 -0.10 5.72
C ALA A 419 4.58 -0.16 5.18
N SER A 420 3.72 -0.85 5.93
CA SER A 420 2.37 -1.18 5.49
C SER A 420 1.32 -0.30 6.17
N PRO A 421 0.25 0.10 5.45
CA PRO A 421 -0.86 0.83 6.05
C PRO A 421 -1.60 -0.04 7.07
N ILE A 422 -2.23 0.61 8.05
CA ILE A 422 -3.21 -0.08 8.90
C ILE A 422 -4.55 -0.22 8.18
N GLN A 423 -5.32 -1.23 8.56
CA GLN A 423 -6.62 -1.53 7.94
C GLN A 423 -7.74 -0.57 8.37
N LYS A 424 -7.54 0.28 9.38
CA LYS A 424 -8.55 1.22 9.87
C LYS A 424 -8.07 2.64 9.63
N MET A 425 -8.87 3.47 8.97
CA MET A 425 -8.53 4.86 8.77
C MET A 425 -8.87 5.67 10.02
N HIS A 426 -7.88 6.40 10.52
CA HIS A 426 -8.07 7.30 11.64
C HIS A 426 -8.61 8.67 11.17
N PRO A 427 -9.54 9.34 11.90
CA PRO A 427 -10.06 10.65 11.48
C PRO A 427 -8.99 11.75 11.39
N GLN A 428 -8.01 11.71 12.30
CA GLN A 428 -6.86 12.61 12.27
C GLN A 428 -5.92 12.25 11.10
N ARG A 429 -5.57 13.25 10.29
CA ARG A 429 -4.63 13.12 9.16
C ARG A 429 -3.17 13.29 9.63
N PRO A 430 -2.19 12.63 8.99
CA PRO A 430 -0.78 12.81 9.32
C PRO A 430 -0.29 14.22 8.94
N LEU A 431 0.87 14.61 9.49
CA LEU A 431 1.57 15.84 9.08
C LEU A 431 1.94 15.76 7.59
N ARG A 432 1.96 16.91 6.92
CA ARG A 432 2.09 16.99 5.45
C ARG A 432 3.36 17.70 4.96
N SER A 433 4.17 18.26 5.87
CA SER A 433 5.34 19.06 5.52
C SER A 433 6.43 18.90 6.55
N LEU A 434 7.69 18.84 6.09
CA LEU A 434 8.89 18.86 6.92
C LEU A 434 9.03 20.17 7.71
N PHE A 435 8.52 21.28 7.17
CA PHE A 435 8.59 22.60 7.81
C PHE A 435 7.48 22.81 8.85
N HIS A 436 6.67 21.79 9.13
CA HIS A 436 5.77 21.85 10.27
C HIS A 436 6.59 22.02 11.57
N PRO A 437 6.26 22.96 12.47
CA PRO A 437 7.06 23.25 13.66
C PRO A 437 7.38 22.01 14.50
N ALA A 438 6.43 21.09 14.65
CA ALA A 438 6.63 19.81 15.35
C ALA A 438 7.78 18.97 14.80
N ILE A 439 7.97 18.95 13.47
CA ILE A 439 9.02 18.19 12.79
C ILE A 439 10.31 18.99 12.79
N PHE A 440 10.24 20.26 12.37
CA PHE A 440 11.41 21.10 12.19
C PHE A 440 12.18 21.33 13.51
N VAL A 441 11.47 21.67 14.59
CA VAL A 441 12.08 21.88 15.92
C VAL A 441 12.56 20.56 16.53
N SER A 442 11.82 19.47 16.30
CA SER A 442 12.26 18.12 16.70
C SER A 442 13.60 17.77 16.05
N MET A 443 13.70 17.92 14.73
CA MET A 443 14.91 17.58 13.97
C MET A 443 16.13 18.40 14.41
N PHE A 444 15.96 19.69 14.67
CA PHE A 444 17.06 20.54 15.15
C PHE A 444 17.54 20.12 16.55
N GLY A 445 16.62 19.85 17.48
CA GLY A 445 17.02 19.40 18.82
C GLY A 445 17.57 17.97 18.82
N GLN A 446 17.07 17.08 17.95
CA GLN A 446 17.66 15.76 17.74
C GLN A 446 19.11 15.88 17.24
N ALA A 447 19.36 16.72 16.24
CA ALA A 447 20.71 16.99 15.75
C ALA A 447 21.62 17.53 16.87
N ALA A 448 21.15 18.52 17.63
CA ALA A 448 21.93 19.09 18.74
C ALA A 448 22.31 18.03 19.80
N LEU A 449 21.37 17.17 20.20
CA LEU A 449 21.62 16.08 21.16
C LEU A 449 22.60 15.03 20.62
N HIS A 450 22.46 14.65 19.35
CA HIS A 450 23.37 13.69 18.72
C HIS A 450 24.78 14.25 18.56
N LEU A 451 24.92 15.50 18.10
CA LEU A 451 26.20 16.17 17.95
C LEU A 451 26.88 16.40 19.31
N PHE A 452 26.12 16.76 20.35
CA PHE A 452 26.63 16.87 21.71
C PHE A 452 27.20 15.52 22.20
N ALA A 453 26.42 14.44 22.05
CA ALA A 453 26.88 13.12 22.44
C ALA A 453 28.10 12.64 21.62
N MET A 454 28.14 12.91 20.31
CA MET A 454 29.29 12.56 19.48
C MET A 454 30.55 13.34 19.90
N ARG A 455 30.41 14.65 20.16
CA ARG A 455 31.50 15.49 20.67
C ARG A 455 32.06 14.93 21.99
N THR A 456 31.20 14.63 22.95
CA THR A 456 31.62 14.06 24.24
C THR A 456 32.29 12.70 24.05
N ALA A 457 31.81 11.85 23.13
CA ALA A 457 32.46 10.58 22.83
C ALA A 457 33.88 10.75 22.27
N VAL A 458 34.08 11.71 21.37
CA VAL A 458 35.39 12.06 20.81
C VAL A 458 36.33 12.59 21.89
N GLU A 459 35.86 13.52 22.72
CA GLU A 459 36.65 14.08 23.83
C GLU A 459 37.08 12.99 24.82
N MET A 460 36.16 12.10 25.22
CA MET A 460 36.47 10.96 26.11
C MET A 460 37.51 10.02 25.49
N ALA A 461 37.36 9.67 24.21
CA ALA A 461 38.31 8.76 23.54
C ALA A 461 39.69 9.40 23.39
N ARG A 462 39.75 10.70 23.11
CA ARG A 462 40.99 11.47 22.98
C ARG A 462 41.74 11.57 24.31
N GLU A 463 41.03 11.86 25.40
CA GLU A 463 41.60 11.93 26.74
C GLU A 463 42.18 10.58 27.18
N GLU A 464 41.44 9.49 26.93
CA GLU A 464 41.86 8.13 27.29
C GLU A 464 43.05 7.63 26.46
N MET A 465 43.19 8.04 25.19
CA MET A 465 44.36 7.70 24.37
C MET A 465 45.63 8.43 24.82
N GLY A 466 45.50 9.65 25.33
CA GLY A 466 46.63 10.51 25.65
C GLY A 466 47.36 11.08 24.41
N PRO A 467 48.23 12.08 24.60
CA PRO A 467 48.85 12.83 23.50
C PRO A 467 49.84 11.99 22.69
N GLU A 468 50.54 11.03 23.32
CA GLU A 468 51.57 10.22 22.66
C GLU A 468 50.97 9.26 21.62
N LYS A 469 49.96 8.46 22.01
CA LYS A 469 49.26 7.57 21.07
C LYS A 469 48.51 8.34 19.99
N LEU A 470 47.96 9.50 20.31
CA LEU A 470 47.30 10.35 19.32
C LEU A 470 48.31 10.83 18.26
N GLN A 471 49.50 11.27 18.67
CA GLN A 471 50.57 11.65 17.75
C GLN A 471 51.00 10.48 16.86
N GLU A 472 51.12 9.27 17.41
CA GLU A 472 51.43 8.06 16.64
C GLU A 472 50.39 7.80 15.54
N VAL A 473 49.10 7.88 15.88
CA VAL A 473 48.00 7.71 14.93
C VAL A 473 48.02 8.78 13.83
N VAL A 474 48.26 10.03 14.21
CA VAL A 474 48.35 11.16 13.27
C VAL A 474 49.52 10.98 12.30
N GLU A 475 50.70 10.59 12.80
CA GLU A 475 51.88 10.36 11.97
C GLU A 475 51.70 9.16 11.03
N PHE A 476 51.03 8.10 11.49
CA PHE A 476 50.65 6.97 10.65
C PHE A 476 49.78 7.43 9.47
N PHE A 477 48.66 8.12 9.73
CA PHE A 477 47.74 8.53 8.68
C PHE A 477 48.32 9.61 7.75
N LYS A 478 49.19 10.49 8.24
CA LYS A 478 49.96 11.41 7.39
C LYS A 478 50.88 10.67 6.42
N ARG A 479 51.58 9.64 6.92
CA ARG A 479 52.49 8.82 6.09
C ARG A 479 51.72 8.07 5.01
N GLU A 480 50.60 7.45 5.37
CA GLU A 480 49.75 6.75 4.40
C GLU A 480 49.15 7.69 3.37
N ARG A 481 48.66 8.87 3.77
CA ARG A 481 48.18 9.89 2.83
C ARG A 481 49.25 10.32 1.83
N LEU A 482 50.51 10.44 2.29
CA LEU A 482 51.63 10.77 1.41
C LEU A 482 51.96 9.61 0.44
N ARG A 483 51.78 8.35 0.88
CA ARG A 483 51.91 7.17 0.02
C ARG A 483 50.83 7.13 -1.06
N GLU A 484 49.56 7.32 -0.66
CA GLU A 484 48.41 7.41 -1.57
C GLU A 484 48.64 8.45 -2.67
N LEU A 485 49.00 9.68 -2.31
CA LEU A 485 49.26 10.75 -3.28
C LEU A 485 50.40 10.43 -4.25
N LYS A 486 51.42 9.67 -3.80
CA LYS A 486 52.52 9.21 -4.67
C LYS A 486 52.04 8.12 -5.63
N GLU A 487 51.23 7.19 -5.14
CA GLU A 487 50.64 6.12 -5.95
C GLU A 487 49.64 6.67 -6.96
N GLU A 488 48.80 7.64 -6.59
CA GLU A 488 47.89 8.36 -7.48
C GLU A 488 48.66 9.14 -8.56
N ALA A 489 49.73 9.85 -8.19
CA ALA A 489 50.57 10.56 -9.16
C ALA A 489 51.30 9.59 -10.12
N GLN A 490 51.67 8.41 -9.65
CA GLN A 490 52.27 7.36 -10.48
C GLN A 490 51.23 6.66 -11.37
N ALA A 491 50.02 6.41 -10.86
CA ALA A 491 48.92 5.81 -11.61
C ALA A 491 48.37 6.76 -12.68
N ALA A 492 48.25 8.05 -12.39
CA ALA A 492 47.90 9.07 -13.38
C ALA A 492 48.95 9.22 -14.50
N ALA A 493 50.18 8.76 -14.26
CA ALA A 493 51.26 8.71 -15.24
C ALA A 493 51.38 7.35 -15.96
N ALA A 494 50.61 6.33 -15.56
CA ALA A 494 50.64 4.99 -16.15
C ALA A 494 49.43 4.79 -17.08
N GLU A 495 49.65 4.24 -18.28
CA GLU A 495 48.57 3.86 -19.21
C GLU A 495 47.74 2.68 -18.64
N GLU A 496 46.42 2.72 -18.87
CA GLU A 496 45.42 1.79 -18.36
C GLU A 496 45.81 0.32 -18.51
N GLY A 497 45.86 -0.41 -17.40
CA GLY A 497 46.03 -1.86 -17.49
C GLY A 497 46.26 -2.60 -16.18
N ASP A 498 45.32 -2.53 -15.22
CA ASP A 498 44.85 -3.69 -14.45
C ASP A 498 43.76 -3.24 -13.45
N TYR A 499 42.51 -3.22 -13.93
CA TYR A 499 41.35 -2.87 -13.11
C TYR A 499 41.16 -3.79 -11.89
N MET A 500 41.65 -5.03 -11.94
CA MET A 500 41.49 -5.98 -10.83
C MET A 500 42.55 -5.78 -9.76
N ALA A 501 43.81 -5.51 -10.14
CA ALA A 501 44.86 -5.15 -9.19
C ALA A 501 44.56 -3.79 -8.53
N GLN A 502 44.05 -2.81 -9.28
CA GLN A 502 43.63 -1.51 -8.74
C GLN A 502 42.43 -1.64 -7.80
N ALA A 503 41.44 -2.48 -8.15
CA ALA A 503 40.33 -2.79 -7.26
C ALA A 503 40.83 -3.46 -5.97
N MET A 504 41.73 -4.45 -6.06
CA MET A 504 42.25 -5.20 -4.91
C MET A 504 43.16 -4.36 -4.00
N ALA A 505 43.90 -3.40 -4.56
CA ALA A 505 44.70 -2.42 -3.81
C ALA A 505 43.83 -1.44 -2.99
N LEU A 506 42.64 -1.10 -3.49
CA LEU A 506 41.65 -0.31 -2.76
C LEU A 506 41.15 -1.02 -1.49
N TRP A 507 41.19 -2.35 -1.42
CA TRP A 507 40.77 -3.12 -0.23
C TRP A 507 41.89 -3.35 0.80
N THR A 508 43.12 -2.96 0.49
CA THR A 508 44.32 -3.20 1.32
C THR A 508 44.92 -1.93 1.89
N THR A 509 44.18 -0.81 1.88
CA THR A 509 44.60 0.45 2.48
C THR A 509 45.01 0.24 3.94
N PRO A 510 46.28 0.50 4.31
CA PRO A 510 46.76 0.32 5.66
C PRO A 510 45.96 1.19 6.62
N PHE A 511 45.36 0.56 7.62
CA PHE A 511 44.55 1.24 8.63
C PHE A 511 45.11 0.92 10.00
N MET A 512 45.20 1.93 10.86
CA MET A 512 45.60 1.75 12.26
C MET A 512 44.35 1.82 13.15
N PRO A 513 43.83 0.67 13.64
CA PRO A 513 42.73 0.65 14.59
C PRO A 513 43.12 1.43 15.84
N ASN A 514 42.19 2.25 16.33
CA ASN A 514 42.39 3.04 17.55
C ASN A 514 41.06 3.24 18.31
N LEU A 515 41.18 3.66 19.57
CA LEU A 515 40.05 3.85 20.47
C LEU A 515 39.10 4.94 19.96
N LEU A 516 39.63 6.01 19.36
CA LEU A 516 38.83 7.09 18.76
C LEU A 516 37.92 6.54 17.66
N ASN A 517 38.46 5.80 16.70
CA ASN A 517 37.69 5.18 15.62
C ASN A 517 36.64 4.19 16.15
N THR A 518 36.97 3.41 17.17
CA THR A 518 36.04 2.47 17.81
C THR A 518 34.87 3.20 18.48
N CYS A 519 35.16 4.24 19.27
CA CYS A 519 34.14 5.02 19.97
C CYS A 519 33.21 5.71 18.98
N VAL A 520 33.78 6.40 18.00
CA VAL A 520 33.03 7.14 16.97
C VAL A 520 32.16 6.19 16.17
N PHE A 521 32.69 5.04 15.72
CA PHE A 521 31.92 4.04 14.98
C PHE A 521 30.73 3.49 15.78
N LEU A 522 30.95 3.11 17.04
CA LEU A 522 29.88 2.54 17.88
C LEU A 522 28.82 3.58 18.22
N VAL A 523 29.22 4.82 18.51
CA VAL A 523 28.30 5.92 18.80
C VAL A 523 27.54 6.32 17.54
N GLU A 524 28.19 6.52 16.40
CA GLU A 524 27.57 6.87 15.12
C GLU A 524 26.54 5.80 14.72
N THR A 525 26.96 4.53 14.68
CA THR A 525 26.08 3.43 14.29
C THR A 525 24.88 3.34 15.22
N SER A 526 25.09 3.46 16.54
CA SER A 526 23.99 3.44 17.51
C SER A 526 23.06 4.65 17.38
N GLN A 527 23.60 5.83 17.08
CA GLN A 527 22.81 7.04 16.84
C GLN A 527 21.98 6.91 15.57
N CYS A 528 22.51 6.39 14.47
CA CYS A 528 21.74 6.15 13.23
C CYS A 528 20.59 5.16 13.48
N ILE A 529 20.83 4.08 14.24
CA ILE A 529 19.77 3.16 14.67
C ILE A 529 18.73 3.90 15.54
N GLY A 530 19.18 4.75 16.46
CA GLY A 530 18.33 5.58 17.30
C GLY A 530 17.47 6.57 16.51
N VAL A 531 18.04 7.23 15.50
CA VAL A 531 17.34 8.14 14.58
C VAL A 531 16.21 7.40 13.86
N LEU A 532 16.49 6.21 13.33
CA LEU A 532 15.49 5.37 12.68
C LEU A 532 14.35 4.99 13.65
N LEU A 533 14.69 4.59 14.88
CA LEU A 533 13.72 4.22 15.92
C LEU A 533 12.83 5.39 16.36
N VAL A 534 13.42 6.55 16.64
CA VAL A 534 12.72 7.72 17.15
C VAL A 534 11.77 8.31 16.11
N ASN A 535 12.24 8.39 14.86
CA ASN A 535 11.49 9.00 13.77
C ASN A 535 10.49 8.04 13.11
N TYR A 536 10.56 6.73 13.38
CA TYR A 536 9.50 5.79 13.00
C TYR A 536 8.23 6.02 13.84
N LYS A 537 7.23 6.67 13.25
CA LYS A 537 5.88 6.83 13.84
C LYS A 537 4.93 5.92 13.06
N GLY A 538 4.46 4.85 13.69
CA GLY A 538 3.55 3.87 13.11
C GLY A 538 2.07 4.27 13.24
N ARG A 539 1.41 3.73 14.27
CA ARG A 539 -0.01 3.97 14.55
C ARG A 539 -0.27 5.46 14.85
N PRO A 540 -1.41 6.03 14.42
CA PRO A 540 -2.59 5.40 13.81
C PRO A 540 -2.61 5.33 12.27
N TRP A 541 -1.50 5.44 11.54
CA TRP A 541 -1.55 5.49 10.06
C TRP A 541 -0.87 4.31 9.38
N MET A 542 0.14 3.76 10.05
CA MET A 542 1.00 2.71 9.55
C MET A 542 1.21 1.69 10.65
N LYS A 543 1.58 0.46 10.30
CA LYS A 543 1.89 -0.56 11.30
C LYS A 543 2.96 -0.07 12.28
N GLY A 544 2.86 -0.50 13.53
CA GLY A 544 3.91 -0.27 14.53
C GLY A 544 5.18 -1.07 14.22
N ILE A 545 6.29 -0.73 14.88
CA ILE A 545 7.57 -1.42 14.65
C ILE A 545 7.47 -2.90 15.01
N SER A 546 6.75 -3.24 16.08
CA SER A 546 6.49 -4.63 16.50
C SER A 546 5.61 -5.41 15.52
N GLU A 547 4.81 -4.73 14.72
CA GLU A 547 3.94 -5.36 13.71
C GLU A 547 4.65 -5.49 12.35
N ASN A 548 5.72 -4.72 12.14
CA ASN A 548 6.59 -4.79 10.97
C ASN A 548 7.78 -5.72 11.25
N HIS A 549 7.59 -7.04 11.08
CA HIS A 549 8.60 -8.04 11.41
C HIS A 549 9.98 -7.81 10.75
N PRO A 550 10.08 -7.51 9.43
CA PRO A 550 11.38 -7.20 8.82
C PRO A 550 12.11 -6.03 9.49
N LEU A 551 11.37 -4.97 9.84
CA LEU A 551 11.95 -3.79 10.49
C LEU A 551 12.35 -4.08 11.94
N PHE A 552 11.50 -4.79 12.69
CA PHE A 552 11.81 -5.19 14.05
C PHE A 552 13.08 -6.06 14.12
N LEU A 553 13.17 -7.08 13.26
CA LEU A 553 14.30 -8.00 13.25
C LEU A 553 15.59 -7.31 12.79
N SER A 554 15.52 -6.44 11.78
CA SER A 554 16.70 -5.70 11.32
C SER A 554 17.20 -4.74 12.39
N VAL A 555 16.34 -3.95 13.01
CA VAL A 555 16.73 -3.05 14.12
C VAL A 555 17.26 -3.83 15.31
N PHE A 556 16.64 -4.96 15.68
CA PHE A 556 17.17 -5.83 16.73
C PHE A 556 18.57 -6.33 16.38
N ALA A 557 18.79 -6.80 15.15
CA ALA A 557 20.09 -7.25 14.69
C ALA A 557 21.13 -6.10 14.73
N CYS A 558 20.73 -4.87 14.40
CA CYS A 558 21.58 -3.69 14.50
C CYS A 558 22.01 -3.43 15.95
N VAL A 559 21.04 -3.36 16.87
CA VAL A 559 21.30 -3.12 18.30
C VAL A 559 22.14 -4.25 18.91
N ALA A 560 21.81 -5.51 18.62
CA ALA A 560 22.57 -6.66 19.08
C ALA A 560 24.00 -6.67 18.52
N GLY A 561 24.17 -6.33 17.24
CA GLY A 561 25.48 -6.21 16.60
C GLY A 561 26.35 -5.15 17.27
N CYS A 562 25.82 -3.95 17.52
CA CYS A 562 26.52 -2.90 18.26
C CYS A 562 26.88 -3.34 19.68
N ALA A 563 25.97 -4.00 20.40
CA ALA A 563 26.21 -4.49 21.76
C ALA A 563 27.31 -5.56 21.80
N VAL A 564 27.28 -6.52 20.86
CA VAL A 564 28.31 -7.56 20.70
C VAL A 564 29.68 -6.94 20.45
N CYS A 565 29.75 -5.93 19.58
CA CYS A 565 30.99 -5.22 19.27
C CYS A 565 31.51 -4.44 20.49
N ALA A 566 30.62 -3.72 21.19
CA ALA A 566 30.96 -2.93 22.37
C ALA A 566 31.45 -3.78 23.55
N TRP A 567 30.89 -4.98 23.73
CA TRP A 567 31.33 -5.92 24.78
C TRP A 567 32.53 -6.77 24.39
N GLY A 568 32.96 -6.73 23.12
CA GLY A 568 34.03 -7.58 22.62
C GLY A 568 33.71 -9.07 22.74
N ALA A 569 32.43 -9.46 22.68
CA ALA A 569 32.00 -10.84 22.90
C ALA A 569 32.62 -11.82 21.87
N PHE A 570 32.91 -11.32 20.66
CA PHE A 570 33.64 -12.06 19.62
C PHE A 570 34.87 -11.24 19.17
N PRO A 571 36.06 -11.47 19.77
CA PRO A 571 37.27 -10.71 19.44
C PRO A 571 37.68 -10.80 17.97
N GLN A 572 37.42 -11.93 17.32
CA GLN A 572 37.68 -12.15 15.89
C GLN A 572 36.83 -11.22 15.01
N LEU A 573 35.57 -10.99 15.40
CA LEU A 573 34.69 -10.06 14.70
C LEU A 573 35.21 -8.63 14.87
N ASN A 574 35.54 -8.22 16.09
CA ASN A 574 36.09 -6.88 16.34
C ASN A 574 37.38 -6.62 15.54
N ALA A 575 38.28 -7.60 15.46
CA ALA A 575 39.47 -7.51 14.63
C ALA A 575 39.14 -7.39 13.13
N LEU A 576 38.14 -8.13 12.64
CA LEU A 576 37.71 -8.08 11.24
C LEU A 576 37.25 -6.68 10.82
N ILE A 577 36.51 -5.99 11.69
CA ILE A 577 35.99 -4.62 11.46
C ILE A 577 36.87 -3.52 12.08
N HIS A 578 38.13 -3.82 12.42
CA HIS A 578 39.10 -2.85 12.94
C HIS A 578 38.64 -2.10 14.20
N LEU A 579 38.00 -2.80 15.14
CA LEU A 579 37.66 -2.25 16.45
C LEU A 579 38.74 -2.59 17.49
N GLU A 580 39.25 -1.54 18.15
CA GLU A 580 40.10 -1.67 19.33
C GLU A 580 39.22 -1.96 20.55
N PRO A 581 39.56 -2.92 21.42
CA PRO A 581 38.80 -3.16 22.64
C PRO A 581 38.84 -1.94 23.57
N PHE A 582 37.73 -1.68 24.27
CA PHE A 582 37.73 -0.64 25.31
C PHE A 582 38.75 -0.95 26.42
N PRO A 583 39.39 0.08 26.99
CA PRO A 583 40.48 -0.10 27.95
C PRO A 583 40.01 -0.68 29.28
N ASN A 584 38.79 -0.34 29.72
CA ASN A 584 38.20 -0.83 30.95
C ASN A 584 36.66 -0.80 30.88
N ASP A 585 36.02 -1.50 31.81
CA ASP A 585 34.55 -1.58 31.90
C ASP A 585 33.92 -0.22 32.25
N GLU A 586 34.61 0.63 32.99
CA GLU A 586 34.13 1.98 33.33
C GLU A 586 33.95 2.84 32.08
N PHE A 587 34.95 2.87 31.20
CA PHE A 587 34.94 3.58 29.93
C PHE A 587 33.85 3.02 29.01
N ARG A 588 33.72 1.69 28.94
CA ARG A 588 32.65 1.03 28.19
C ARG A 588 31.27 1.52 28.67
N TRP A 589 31.01 1.50 29.96
CA TRP A 589 29.73 1.95 30.51
C TRP A 589 29.49 3.45 30.30
N LYS A 590 30.53 4.30 30.35
CA LYS A 590 30.43 5.72 30.00
C LYS A 590 29.94 5.92 28.56
N VAL A 591 30.57 5.27 27.59
CA VAL A 591 30.19 5.35 26.17
C VAL A 591 28.78 4.79 25.95
N MET A 592 28.47 3.61 26.50
CA MET A 592 27.15 2.99 26.32
C MET A 592 26.02 3.80 27.00
N SER A 593 26.29 4.39 28.16
CA SER A 593 25.32 5.27 28.83
C SER A 593 25.10 6.56 28.05
N LEU A 594 26.15 7.14 27.47
CA LEU A 594 26.04 8.32 26.60
C LEU A 594 25.16 8.04 25.38
N VAL A 595 25.33 6.88 24.73
CA VAL A 595 24.46 6.43 23.64
C VAL A 595 23.01 6.26 24.12
N GLY A 596 22.79 5.58 25.24
CA GLY A 596 21.45 5.37 25.81
C GLY A 596 20.74 6.68 26.15
N ILE A 597 21.45 7.62 26.78
CA ILE A 597 20.95 8.96 27.10
C ILE A 597 20.66 9.75 25.82
N SER A 598 21.52 9.66 24.81
CA SER A 598 21.30 10.32 23.51
C SER A 598 20.00 9.82 22.86
N ILE A 599 19.81 8.50 22.75
CA ILE A 599 18.61 7.90 22.12
C ILE A 599 17.34 8.21 22.93
N LEU A 600 17.40 8.07 24.26
CA LEU A 600 16.24 8.37 25.11
C LEU A 600 15.92 9.87 25.08
N GLY A 601 16.94 10.73 25.11
CA GLY A 601 16.79 12.17 25.05
C GLY A 601 16.14 12.62 23.74
N THR A 602 16.57 12.06 22.60
CA THR A 602 16.00 12.39 21.29
C THR A 602 14.57 11.86 21.15
N PHE A 603 14.27 10.69 21.70
CA PHE A 603 12.90 10.17 21.79
C PHE A 603 11.98 11.13 22.57
N LEU A 604 12.38 11.50 23.79
CA LEU A 604 11.59 12.38 24.65
C LEU A 604 11.43 13.77 24.02
N TRP A 605 12.48 14.30 23.41
CA TRP A 605 12.44 15.58 22.71
C TRP A 605 11.45 15.56 21.54
N ASP A 606 11.51 14.55 20.66
CA ASP A 606 10.57 14.46 19.55
C ASP A 606 9.13 14.34 20.03
N ARG A 607 8.87 13.49 21.04
CA ARG A 607 7.52 13.35 21.61
C ARG A 607 7.01 14.65 22.22
N LEU A 608 7.88 15.41 22.90
CA LEU A 608 7.55 16.73 23.43
C LEU A 608 7.21 17.74 22.32
N CYS A 609 8.01 17.79 21.25
CA CYS A 609 7.72 18.68 20.11
C CYS A 609 6.38 18.36 19.46
N VAL A 610 6.05 17.07 19.29
CA VAL A 610 4.73 16.65 18.77
C VAL A 610 3.61 17.01 19.74
N ALA A 611 3.82 16.86 21.06
CA ALA A 611 2.83 17.25 22.07
C ALA A 611 2.53 18.75 22.08
N ILE A 612 3.54 19.60 21.94
CA ILE A 612 3.41 21.06 21.96
C ILE A 612 2.81 21.57 20.65
N PHE A 613 3.41 21.19 19.50
CA PHE A 613 3.08 21.79 18.21
C PHE A 613 1.99 21.02 17.43
N ALA A 614 1.68 19.78 17.80
CA ALA A 614 0.67 18.95 17.14
C ALA A 614 -0.16 18.12 18.15
N PRO A 615 -0.84 18.75 19.12
CA PRO A 615 -1.46 18.05 20.26
C PRO A 615 -2.52 17.03 19.87
N LYS A 616 -3.28 17.27 18.78
CA LYS A 616 -4.28 16.31 18.27
C LYS A 616 -3.63 15.03 17.73
N ILE A 617 -2.48 15.16 17.08
CA ILE A 617 -1.69 14.04 16.57
C ILE A 617 -1.05 13.29 17.74
N PHE A 618 -0.47 14.01 18.70
CA PHE A 618 0.09 13.40 19.90
C PHE A 618 -0.94 12.56 20.66
N ARG A 619 -2.15 13.10 20.88
CA ARG A 619 -3.25 12.35 21.52
C ARG A 619 -3.63 11.11 20.72
N ALA A 620 -3.80 11.21 19.41
CA ALA A 620 -4.10 10.05 18.57
C ALA A 620 -3.02 8.96 18.63
N MET A 621 -1.74 9.35 18.69
CA MET A 621 -0.63 8.41 18.88
C MET A 621 -0.63 7.79 20.28
N LEU A 622 -0.94 8.58 21.31
CA LEU A 622 -0.99 8.12 22.70
C LEU A 622 -2.17 7.17 22.93
N ASP A 623 -3.35 7.48 22.40
CA ASP A 623 -4.55 6.65 22.53
C ASP A 623 -4.33 5.26 21.91
N GLU A 624 -3.72 5.19 20.73
CA GLU A 624 -3.32 3.91 20.10
C GLU A 624 -2.23 3.17 20.89
N ALA A 625 -1.24 3.90 21.44
CA ALA A 625 -0.19 3.31 22.25
C ALA A 625 -0.76 2.70 23.56
N LEU A 626 -1.72 3.38 24.19
CA LEU A 626 -2.43 2.89 25.38
C LEU A 626 -3.39 1.73 25.06
N ALA A 627 -3.96 1.72 23.86
CA ALA A 627 -4.81 0.62 23.39
C ALA A 627 -4.03 -0.63 22.97
N SER A 628 -2.73 -0.49 22.71
CA SER A 628 -1.85 -1.59 22.28
C SER A 628 -1.69 -2.62 23.40
N LYS A 629 -1.87 -3.90 23.08
CA LYS A 629 -1.76 -4.99 24.05
C LYS A 629 -0.38 -5.65 23.98
N PRO A 630 0.15 -6.22 25.07
CA PRO A 630 1.38 -7.00 25.03
C PRO A 630 1.31 -8.17 24.03
N SER A 631 0.10 -8.70 23.78
CA SER A 631 -0.15 -9.73 22.76
C SER A 631 0.26 -9.30 21.35
N ASP A 632 0.24 -8.01 21.05
CA ASP A 632 0.52 -7.47 19.71
C ASP A 632 2.02 -7.54 19.40
N ALA A 633 2.88 -7.64 20.42
CA ALA A 633 4.32 -7.83 20.28
C ALA A 633 4.74 -9.31 20.25
N LEU A 634 3.88 -10.24 20.69
CA LEU A 634 4.20 -11.68 20.74
C LEU A 634 4.63 -12.24 19.38
N PRO A 635 3.97 -11.93 18.25
CA PRO A 635 4.41 -12.42 16.95
C PRO A 635 5.86 -12.03 16.61
N ALA A 636 6.25 -10.79 16.91
CA ALA A 636 7.61 -10.32 16.69
C ALA A 636 8.63 -11.06 17.57
N LEU A 637 8.30 -11.27 18.84
CA LEU A 637 9.13 -12.03 19.77
C LEU A 637 9.27 -13.51 19.35
N PHE A 638 8.20 -14.13 18.84
CA PHE A 638 8.28 -15.49 18.30
C PHE A 638 9.16 -15.56 17.06
N SER A 639 9.04 -14.60 16.14
CA SER A 639 9.93 -14.52 14.98
C SER A 639 11.38 -14.33 15.40
N LEU A 640 11.64 -13.47 16.39
CA LEU A 640 12.97 -13.31 16.97
C LEU A 640 13.49 -14.61 17.60
N GLY A 641 12.67 -15.31 18.38
CA GLY A 641 13.02 -16.61 18.96
C GLY A 641 13.41 -17.64 17.90
N LYS A 642 12.68 -17.70 16.78
CA LYS A 642 13.05 -18.56 15.64
C LYS A 642 14.41 -18.22 15.06
N VAL A 643 14.69 -16.92 14.87
CA VAL A 643 15.98 -16.45 14.36
C VAL A 643 17.11 -16.81 15.34
N LEU A 644 16.92 -16.57 16.64
CA LEU A 644 17.91 -16.91 17.66
C LEU A 644 18.18 -18.43 17.73
N VAL A 645 17.15 -19.27 17.61
CA VAL A 645 17.31 -20.73 17.55
C VAL A 645 18.11 -21.15 16.31
N VAL A 646 17.81 -20.57 15.15
CA VAL A 646 18.57 -20.84 13.91
C VAL A 646 20.03 -20.41 14.07
N LEU A 647 20.29 -19.22 14.61
CA LEU A 647 21.64 -18.74 14.88
C LEU A 647 22.39 -19.61 15.87
N LEU A 648 21.71 -20.12 16.91
CA LEU A 648 22.31 -21.02 17.90
C LEU A 648 22.69 -22.37 17.25
N ILE A 649 21.80 -22.94 16.42
CA ILE A 649 22.08 -24.16 15.65
C ILE A 649 23.26 -23.95 14.70
N LEU A 650 23.29 -22.84 13.95
CA LEU A 650 24.41 -22.50 13.06
C LEU A 650 25.71 -22.27 13.84
N GLY A 651 25.64 -21.61 15.00
CA GLY A 651 26.77 -21.29 15.86
C GLY A 651 27.44 -22.52 16.50
N THR A 652 26.74 -23.66 16.58
CA THR A 652 27.37 -24.92 17.02
C THR A 652 28.41 -25.45 16.02
N GLY A 653 28.40 -24.99 14.76
CA GLY A 653 29.25 -25.49 13.68
C GLY A 653 29.00 -26.97 13.33
N ASN A 654 27.99 -27.60 13.93
CA ASN A 654 27.72 -29.02 13.79
C ASN A 654 26.85 -29.25 12.54
N ILE A 655 27.51 -29.67 11.46
CA ILE A 655 26.89 -29.95 10.15
C ILE A 655 25.72 -30.95 10.26
N LEU A 656 25.74 -31.89 11.22
CA LEU A 656 24.64 -32.84 11.43
C LEU A 656 23.42 -32.19 12.06
N LEU A 657 23.60 -31.24 12.99
CA LEU A 657 22.52 -30.45 13.59
C LEU A 657 21.92 -29.49 12.55
N ILE A 658 22.76 -28.86 11.72
CA ILE A 658 22.33 -27.97 10.62
C ILE A 658 21.57 -28.79 9.56
N GLY A 659 22.10 -29.94 9.16
CA GLY A 659 21.45 -30.87 8.23
C GLY A 659 20.15 -31.45 8.78
N GLY A 660 20.11 -31.77 10.08
CA GLY A 660 18.91 -32.24 10.78
C GLY A 660 17.82 -31.17 10.88
N ALA A 661 18.19 -29.93 11.19
CA ALA A 661 17.26 -28.79 11.21
C ALA A 661 16.69 -28.50 9.81
N PHE A 662 17.54 -28.53 8.77
CA PHE A 662 17.12 -28.37 7.38
C PHE A 662 16.19 -29.51 6.93
N TYR A 663 16.51 -30.76 7.28
CA TYR A 663 15.68 -31.92 6.99
C TYR A 663 14.32 -31.83 7.68
N MET A 664 14.28 -31.45 8.97
CA MET A 664 13.04 -31.23 9.72
C MET A 664 12.20 -30.09 9.14
N TYR A 665 12.83 -28.98 8.71
CA TYR A 665 12.15 -27.88 8.03
C TYR A 665 11.53 -28.33 6.69
N LYS A 666 12.28 -29.07 5.88
CA LYS A 666 11.80 -29.61 4.60
C LYS A 666 10.65 -30.63 4.82
N LYS A 667 10.75 -31.46 5.86
CA LYS A 667 9.69 -32.40 6.26
C LYS A 667 8.44 -31.66 6.77
N TYR A 668 8.60 -30.60 7.55
CA TYR A 668 7.50 -29.74 8.00
C TYR A 668 6.80 -29.06 6.81
N GLN A 669 7.55 -28.52 5.85
CA GLN A 669 6.95 -27.98 4.62
C GLN A 669 6.23 -29.06 3.81
N GLY A 670 6.80 -30.27 3.71
CA GLY A 670 6.16 -31.42 3.06
C GLY A 670 4.87 -31.88 3.77
N GLN A 671 4.86 -31.90 5.10
CA GLN A 671 3.68 -32.23 5.92
C GLN A 671 2.62 -31.14 5.88
N THR A 672 3.03 -29.87 5.89
CA THR A 672 2.11 -28.73 5.73
C THR A 672 1.52 -28.74 4.32
N ALA A 673 2.30 -29.10 3.30
CA ALA A 673 1.82 -29.32 1.94
C ALA A 673 0.92 -30.55 1.79
N GLN A 674 1.10 -31.60 2.60
CA GLN A 674 0.22 -32.77 2.66
C GLN A 674 -1.08 -32.49 3.44
N GLN A 675 -1.02 -31.77 4.55
CA GLN A 675 -2.21 -31.30 5.28
C GLN A 675 -3.00 -30.27 4.45
N LEU A 676 -2.33 -29.40 3.69
CA LEU A 676 -2.95 -28.54 2.68
C LEU A 676 -3.22 -29.27 1.34
N GLY A 677 -2.90 -30.55 1.23
CA GLY A 677 -3.21 -31.41 0.09
C GLY A 677 -4.38 -32.37 0.34
N GLY A 678 -4.74 -32.62 1.61
CA GLY A 678 -5.75 -33.59 2.02
C GLY A 678 -6.86 -33.08 2.94
N ALA A 679 -6.95 -31.76 3.19
CA ALA A 679 -8.07 -31.13 3.92
C ALA A 679 -8.86 -30.16 3.05
#